data_AF-A0A7L0L699-F1
#
_entry.id   AF-A0A7L0L699-F1
#
_cell.length_a   1.000
_cell.length_b   1.000
_cell.length_c   1.000
_cell.angle_alpha   90.00
_cell.angle_beta   90.00
_cell.angle_gamma   90.00
#
_symmetry.space_group_name_H-M   'P 1'
#
loop_
_entity.id
_entity.type
_entity.pdbx_description
1 polymer ?
#
loop_
_entity_poly.entity_id
_entity_poly.type
_entity_poly.pdbx_seq_one_letter_code
_entity_poly.pdbx_strand_id
1 'polypeptide(L)'
;TWQVLAIYTVLAANLTQQQALKQACPSCDASQICHCSSMGLDFIPLGLTAKISVLNLAHNRIQRIRSQDLQQAVNLRTLLLQSNKISSIDEDAFQSLAKLELLDLSNNSLAHLSPLWFGQLFSLQHLYLQGNSYRDLGQSSPFSSLRNLSSLHLGNARFSVIRQGNFEGIELVHKLWIDGSNLSQYEQGSLKSIKAINHMIINISSINIFSEIVRDCVHSVTWLEVTEIKLPVEKKSLVQNSTRPFRLQKLTFKEAFFTDQTISRAIVLLKEITSLKELEAINCALEGKGIWNTEEIAKSGPSFVETITIIKVMIQNFHLFFDLEGMESQVKNLKRLTIASSNVFMVPCKLARNFSSLLYLDFHDNLLVNKRLDETICNGSWPSLQTLNLSQNSLKSLEQIANYTARLPKLNNLDISQNNFGDIPDACEWPKPLKYLNLSTTQILKVTTCIPPTLEVLDVSGNNLKEFGLQLPFLKELYLTRNQLKTLPGAAPIPNLVALSVRRNKLNSFSKEEYVCDSPLAVRGAQVGAVHLSLMECHRSLVVSLICVLVFLVILALVAVGYKYHLVWYLRMTWAWLQAKRKPKRAPPKDVCYDAFVSYSENDSEWVENTMVRELEQACPPFRLCLHKRDFVPGKWIVDNIIDSIEKSHKTLFVLSEHFVQSEWCKYELDFSHFRLFDENNDTAILVLLEPIQSKAIPKRFCKLRKIMNTKTYLEWPAGEEQQQVFWENLKEALKS
;
A
#
# COMPACT_ATOMS: atom_id res chain seq x y z
N THR A 1 43.38 21.92 52.58
CA THR A 1 43.87 21.86 51.18
C THR A 1 43.39 20.63 50.40
N TRP A 2 42.99 19.52 51.03
CA TRP A 2 42.42 18.35 50.33
C TRP A 2 40.90 18.36 50.12
N GLN A 3 40.14 18.98 51.04
CA GLN A 3 38.67 19.06 50.94
C GLN A 3 38.19 19.93 49.77
N VAL A 4 38.93 20.99 49.42
CA VAL A 4 38.56 21.87 48.29
C VAL A 4 38.78 21.18 46.95
N LEU A 5 39.85 20.38 46.81
CA LEU A 5 40.11 19.59 45.61
C LEU A 5 39.07 18.48 45.42
N ALA A 6 38.64 17.81 46.51
CA ALA A 6 37.60 16.80 46.48
C ALA A 6 36.21 17.37 46.13
N ILE A 7 35.89 18.58 46.63
CA ILE A 7 34.65 19.27 46.28
C ILE A 7 34.67 19.73 44.82
N TYR A 8 35.81 20.20 44.30
CA TYR A 8 35.96 20.59 42.89
C TYR A 8 35.89 19.39 41.95
N THR A 9 36.46 18.24 42.31
CA THR A 9 36.38 17.02 41.48
C THR A 9 34.98 16.43 41.50
N VAL A 10 34.28 16.44 42.63
CA VAL A 10 32.88 15.98 42.72
C VAL A 10 31.93 16.96 42.02
N LEU A 11 32.15 18.28 42.10
CA LEU A 11 31.36 19.27 41.36
C LEU A 11 31.63 19.20 39.85
N ALA A 12 32.88 19.01 39.41
CA ALA A 12 33.22 18.82 38.00
C ALA A 12 32.67 17.49 37.45
N ALA A 13 32.66 16.42 38.25
CA ALA A 13 32.04 15.14 37.92
C ALA A 13 30.50 15.27 37.85
N ASN A 14 29.87 15.99 38.78
CA ASN A 14 28.42 16.24 38.74
C ASN A 14 28.01 17.17 37.60
N LEU A 15 28.82 18.19 37.25
CA LEU A 15 28.55 19.06 36.10
C LEU A 15 28.66 18.29 34.77
N THR A 16 29.66 17.42 34.64
CA THR A 16 29.82 16.57 33.45
C THR A 16 28.72 15.51 33.35
N GLN A 17 28.28 14.95 34.48
CA GLN A 17 27.15 14.01 34.51
C GLN A 17 25.80 14.71 34.20
N GLN A 18 25.60 15.96 34.64
CA GLN A 18 24.44 16.79 34.27
C GLN A 18 24.48 17.29 32.81
N GLN A 19 25.66 17.51 32.22
CA GLN A 19 25.80 17.78 30.78
C GLN A 19 25.57 16.53 29.93
N ALA A 20 26.04 15.36 30.38
CA ALA A 20 25.77 14.07 29.71
C ALA A 20 24.28 13.68 29.76
N LEU A 21 23.59 13.97 30.87
CA LEU A 21 22.14 13.79 31.01
C LEU A 21 21.30 14.77 30.16
N LYS A 22 21.87 15.91 29.74
CA LYS A 22 21.22 16.87 28.84
C LYS A 22 21.26 16.47 27.36
N GLN A 23 21.95 15.38 27.00
CA GLN A 23 22.18 14.95 25.60
C GLN A 23 21.76 13.48 25.32
N ALA A 24 21.04 12.84 26.24
CA ALA A 24 20.39 11.55 25.98
C ALA A 24 19.06 11.77 25.24
N CYS A 25 18.78 11.02 24.17
CA CYS A 25 17.46 11.05 23.55
C CYS A 25 16.42 10.42 24.50
N PRO A 26 15.48 11.18 25.09
CA PRO A 26 14.62 10.68 26.15
C PRO A 26 13.39 9.92 25.64
N SER A 27 13.15 9.88 24.33
CA SER A 27 11.87 9.51 23.74
C SER A 27 11.97 8.30 22.81
N CYS A 28 12.48 7.19 23.32
CA CYS A 28 12.34 5.89 22.68
C CYS A 28 11.13 5.16 23.29
N ASP A 29 10.06 5.04 22.51
CA ASP A 29 8.83 4.35 22.94
C ASP A 29 9.04 2.82 23.04
N ALA A 30 8.15 2.12 23.74
CA ALA A 30 8.12 0.66 23.81
C ALA A 30 8.04 -0.02 22.42
N SER A 31 7.56 0.74 21.41
CA SER A 31 7.53 0.37 19.99
C SER A 31 8.88 0.45 19.27
N GLN A 32 9.98 0.74 19.98
CA GLN A 32 11.34 0.82 19.42
C GLN A 32 11.56 1.97 18.42
N ILE A 33 10.72 3.00 18.51
CA ILE A 33 10.79 4.23 17.74
C ILE A 33 11.36 5.34 18.63
N CYS A 34 12.46 5.95 18.20
CA CYS A 34 13.13 7.03 18.93
C CYS A 34 12.91 8.37 18.24
N HIS A 35 12.22 9.30 18.90
CA HIS A 35 11.94 10.65 18.41
C HIS A 35 12.79 11.69 19.14
N CYS A 36 13.86 12.13 18.50
CA CYS A 36 14.87 13.04 19.05
C CYS A 36 15.00 14.34 18.23
N SER A 37 13.96 14.73 17.48
CA SER A 37 14.01 15.90 16.59
C SER A 37 13.94 17.22 17.36
N SER A 38 14.57 18.27 16.84
CA SER A 38 14.51 19.64 17.39
C SER A 38 14.99 19.77 18.85
N MET A 39 15.89 18.89 19.28
CA MET A 39 16.43 18.86 20.65
C MET A 39 17.72 19.66 20.82
N GLY A 40 18.28 20.19 19.72
CA GLY A 40 19.55 20.92 19.73
C GLY A 40 20.77 20.01 19.94
N LEU A 41 20.67 18.73 19.55
CA LEU A 41 21.77 17.76 19.66
C LEU A 41 22.91 18.13 18.71
N ASP A 42 24.15 18.10 19.21
CA ASP A 42 25.34 18.39 18.40
C ASP A 42 26.03 17.10 17.88
N PHE A 43 25.62 15.94 18.38
CA PHE A 43 26.11 14.61 18.01
C PHE A 43 24.97 13.56 18.09
N ILE A 44 25.18 12.40 17.48
CA ILE A 44 24.24 11.26 17.58
C ILE A 44 24.28 10.70 19.01
N PRO A 45 23.13 10.55 19.70
CA PRO A 45 23.09 10.06 21.07
C PRO A 45 23.78 8.69 21.24
N LEU A 46 24.56 8.55 22.32
CA LEU A 46 25.18 7.27 22.68
C LEU A 46 24.14 6.27 23.21
N GLY A 47 24.43 4.97 23.10
CA GLY A 47 23.58 3.91 23.65
C GLY A 47 22.44 3.46 22.73
N LEU A 48 22.52 3.74 21.43
CA LEU A 48 21.62 3.15 20.43
C LEU A 48 21.82 1.63 20.41
N THR A 49 20.72 0.86 20.41
CA THR A 49 20.76 -0.61 20.49
C THR A 49 20.12 -1.24 19.26
N ALA A 50 20.37 -2.54 19.07
CA ALA A 50 19.73 -3.35 18.04
C ALA A 50 18.21 -3.45 18.16
N LYS A 51 17.59 -2.90 19.22
CA LYS A 51 16.14 -2.85 19.33
C LYS A 51 15.53 -1.78 18.44
N ILE A 52 16.24 -0.68 18.16
CA ILE A 52 15.67 0.50 17.50
C ILE A 52 15.39 0.20 16.02
N SER A 53 14.18 0.54 15.57
CA SER A 53 13.75 0.41 14.17
C SER A 53 13.65 1.75 13.45
N VAL A 54 13.30 2.81 14.18
CA VAL A 54 13.17 4.17 13.64
C VAL A 54 13.91 5.14 14.55
N LEU A 55 14.78 5.95 13.96
CA LEU A 55 15.54 6.98 14.65
C LEU A 55 15.33 8.32 13.95
N ASN A 56 14.64 9.24 14.63
CA ASN A 56 14.43 10.59 14.15
C ASN A 56 15.33 11.59 14.88
N LEU A 57 16.32 12.11 14.18
CA LEU A 57 17.29 13.11 14.64
C LEU A 57 17.20 14.41 13.82
N ALA A 58 16.07 14.65 13.15
CA ALA A 58 15.86 15.82 12.31
C ALA A 58 15.94 17.14 13.09
N HIS A 59 16.27 18.24 12.40
CA HIS A 59 16.27 19.60 12.96
C HIS A 59 17.17 19.77 14.21
N ASN A 60 18.32 19.09 14.23
CA ASN A 60 19.33 19.25 15.28
C ASN A 60 20.54 20.05 14.75
N ARG A 61 21.67 20.00 15.45
CA ARG A 61 22.92 20.70 15.12
C ARG A 61 24.08 19.72 14.88
N ILE A 62 23.77 18.48 14.52
CA ILE A 62 24.77 17.43 14.31
C ILE A 62 25.68 17.81 13.15
N GLN A 63 27.00 17.75 13.35
CA GLN A 63 27.99 18.19 12.36
C GLN A 63 28.72 17.03 11.66
N ARG A 64 28.86 15.90 12.36
CA ARG A 64 29.58 14.72 11.88
C ARG A 64 28.87 13.45 12.30
N ILE A 65 28.93 12.43 11.46
CA ILE A 65 28.50 11.05 11.77
C ILE A 65 29.74 10.18 11.78
N ARG A 66 30.04 9.57 12.93
CA ARG A 66 31.23 8.74 13.12
C ARG A 66 30.90 7.26 12.94
N SER A 67 31.93 6.46 12.63
CA SER A 67 31.83 4.98 12.49
C SER A 67 31.09 4.30 13.64
N GLN A 68 31.29 4.79 14.86
CA GLN A 68 30.81 4.16 16.10
C GLN A 68 29.36 4.55 16.43
N ASP A 69 28.85 5.65 15.86
CA ASP A 69 27.60 6.28 16.29
C ASP A 69 26.38 5.37 16.05
N LEU A 70 26.35 4.66 14.92
CA LEU A 70 25.22 3.84 14.48
C LEU A 70 25.55 2.34 14.41
N GLN A 71 26.76 1.94 14.82
CA GLN A 71 27.28 0.58 14.65
C GLN A 71 26.36 -0.48 15.26
N GLN A 72 25.78 -0.20 16.44
CA GLN A 72 24.93 -1.14 17.18
C GLN A 72 23.45 -1.15 16.72
N ALA A 73 23.02 -0.19 15.90
CA ALA A 73 21.64 -0.04 15.44
C ALA A 73 21.32 -0.93 14.22
N VAL A 74 21.71 -2.21 14.27
CA VAL A 74 21.67 -3.15 13.12
C VAL A 74 20.27 -3.46 12.56
N ASN A 75 19.20 -3.14 13.31
CA ASN A 75 17.82 -3.36 12.90
C ASN A 75 17.09 -2.08 12.46
N LEU A 76 17.83 -0.98 12.32
CA LEU A 76 17.27 0.30 11.91
C LEU A 76 16.73 0.22 10.47
N ARG A 77 15.49 0.66 10.29
CA ARG A 77 14.78 0.76 9.00
C ARG A 77 14.62 2.21 8.55
N THR A 78 14.50 3.15 9.48
CA THR A 78 14.31 4.57 9.16
C THR A 78 15.27 5.43 9.95
N LEU A 79 16.05 6.23 9.25
CA LEU A 79 16.98 7.21 9.81
C LEU A 79 16.70 8.59 9.22
N LEU A 80 16.23 9.50 10.08
CA LEU A 80 15.90 10.87 9.70
C LEU A 80 16.95 11.82 10.29
N LEU A 81 17.74 12.47 9.42
CA LEU A 81 18.82 13.37 9.78
C LEU A 81 18.71 14.72 9.06
N GLN A 82 17.55 15.03 8.48
CA GLN A 82 17.34 16.25 7.72
C GLN A 82 17.47 17.51 8.56
N SER A 83 17.87 18.61 7.91
CA SER A 83 17.99 19.93 8.54
C SER A 83 18.93 19.92 9.76
N ASN A 84 20.07 19.27 9.62
CA ASN A 84 21.19 19.33 10.55
C ASN A 84 22.34 20.17 9.96
N LYS A 85 23.56 20.06 10.50
CA LYS A 85 24.76 20.73 10.00
C LYS A 85 25.82 19.72 9.53
N ILE A 86 25.38 18.54 9.08
CA ILE A 86 26.27 17.42 8.78
C ILE A 86 27.13 17.80 7.58
N SER A 87 28.44 17.85 7.77
CA SER A 87 29.43 18.20 6.75
C SER A 87 30.38 17.06 6.41
N SER A 88 30.45 16.03 7.27
CA SER A 88 31.33 14.89 7.11
C SER A 88 30.69 13.63 7.73
N ILE A 89 30.82 12.51 7.03
CA ILE A 89 30.34 11.19 7.42
C ILE A 89 31.50 10.23 7.20
N ASP A 90 31.90 9.49 8.24
CA ASP A 90 32.96 8.49 8.13
C ASP A 90 32.54 7.38 7.14
N GLU A 91 33.49 6.78 6.41
CA GLU A 91 33.21 5.89 5.27
C GLU A 91 32.40 4.64 5.66
N ASP A 92 32.59 4.14 6.87
CA ASP A 92 31.95 2.96 7.45
C ASP A 92 30.78 3.30 8.40
N ALA A 93 30.39 4.58 8.53
CA ALA A 93 29.34 5.02 9.45
C ALA A 93 27.99 4.31 9.28
N PHE A 94 27.68 3.85 8.06
CA PHE A 94 26.43 3.14 7.76
C PHE A 94 26.63 1.65 7.45
N GLN A 95 27.84 1.11 7.67
CA GLN A 95 28.20 -0.25 7.27
C GLN A 95 27.29 -1.33 7.90
N SER A 96 26.81 -1.10 9.13
CA SER A 96 25.96 -2.06 9.86
C SER A 96 24.47 -1.95 9.53
N LEU A 97 24.04 -0.98 8.72
CA LEU A 97 22.63 -0.62 8.51
C LEU A 97 22.01 -1.32 7.29
N ALA A 98 22.28 -2.62 7.10
CA ALA A 98 21.83 -3.36 5.92
C ALA A 98 20.29 -3.47 5.76
N LYS A 99 19.54 -3.24 6.84
CA LYS A 99 18.07 -3.24 6.88
C LYS A 99 17.44 -1.85 6.70
N LEU A 100 18.24 -0.82 6.49
CA LEU A 100 17.75 0.55 6.34
C LEU A 100 16.94 0.68 5.05
N GLU A 101 15.72 1.18 5.16
CA GLU A 101 14.78 1.38 4.05
C GLU A 101 14.65 2.86 3.69
N LEU A 102 14.79 3.76 4.67
CA LEU A 102 14.71 5.21 4.46
C LEU A 102 15.88 5.92 5.15
N LEU A 103 16.61 6.69 4.36
CA LEU A 103 17.66 7.60 4.81
C LEU A 103 17.38 9.02 4.32
N ASP A 104 17.15 9.94 5.25
CA ASP A 104 17.00 11.36 4.95
C ASP A 104 18.21 12.16 5.45
N LEU A 105 19.05 12.59 4.52
CA LEU A 105 20.21 13.47 4.75
C LEU A 105 19.98 14.86 4.14
N SER A 106 18.75 15.20 3.78
CA SER A 106 18.44 16.46 3.11
C SER A 106 18.70 17.69 3.99
N ASN A 107 18.95 18.84 3.36
CA ASN A 107 19.20 20.11 4.04
C ASN A 107 20.34 20.04 5.07
N ASN A 108 21.47 19.46 4.68
CA ASN A 108 22.70 19.40 5.45
C ASN A 108 23.82 20.18 4.73
N SER A 109 25.09 19.94 5.08
CA SER A 109 26.25 20.66 4.52
C SER A 109 27.25 19.72 3.84
N LEU A 110 26.78 18.60 3.28
CA LEU A 110 27.63 17.63 2.59
C LEU A 110 28.19 18.24 1.30
N ALA A 111 29.52 18.32 1.20
CA ALA A 111 30.22 18.91 0.06
C ALA A 111 30.57 17.90 -1.05
N HIS A 112 30.52 16.60 -0.74
CA HIS A 112 30.74 15.49 -1.67
C HIS A 112 29.88 14.31 -1.22
N LEU A 113 29.67 13.34 -2.11
CA LEU A 113 29.00 12.09 -1.82
C LEU A 113 30.00 10.94 -1.96
N SER A 114 30.23 10.17 -0.89
CA SER A 114 31.08 8.98 -0.97
C SER A 114 30.23 7.75 -1.33
N PRO A 115 30.59 6.96 -2.34
CA PRO A 115 29.92 5.69 -2.65
C PRO A 115 29.96 4.69 -1.48
N LEU A 116 30.97 4.78 -0.60
CA LEU A 116 31.16 3.87 0.52
C LEU A 116 30.02 3.98 1.56
N TRP A 117 29.44 5.16 1.74
CA TRP A 117 28.32 5.39 2.64
C TRP A 117 27.12 4.50 2.31
N PHE A 118 26.87 4.26 1.01
CA PHE A 118 25.71 3.54 0.53
C PHE A 118 26.00 2.07 0.22
N GLY A 119 27.27 1.65 0.28
CA GLY A 119 27.75 0.34 -0.19
C GLY A 119 27.06 -0.87 0.45
N GLN A 120 26.62 -0.74 1.71
CA GLN A 120 25.96 -1.83 2.46
C GLN A 120 24.44 -1.65 2.63
N LEU A 121 23.85 -0.58 2.08
CA LEU A 121 22.44 -0.24 2.26
C LEU A 121 21.54 -0.98 1.27
N PHE A 122 21.61 -2.32 1.25
CA PHE A 122 20.93 -3.16 0.25
C PHE A 122 19.40 -3.08 0.29
N SER A 123 18.83 -2.74 1.46
CA SER A 123 17.38 -2.63 1.65
C SER A 123 16.83 -1.22 1.37
N LEU A 124 17.68 -0.26 0.99
CA LEU A 124 17.27 1.14 0.91
C LEU A 124 16.29 1.37 -0.23
N GLN A 125 15.15 1.99 0.12
CA GLN A 125 14.06 2.31 -0.78
C GLN A 125 13.91 3.81 -0.98
N HIS A 126 14.22 4.63 0.02
CA HIS A 126 14.02 6.07 -0.01
C HIS A 126 15.30 6.79 0.41
N LEU A 127 15.86 7.60 -0.49
CA LEU A 127 17.06 8.38 -0.25
C LEU A 127 16.84 9.85 -0.58
N TYR A 128 17.07 10.71 0.40
CA TYR A 128 16.94 12.16 0.28
C TYR A 128 18.28 12.84 0.54
N LEU A 129 18.79 13.53 -0.48
CA LEU A 129 20.09 14.22 -0.45
C LEU A 129 19.98 15.69 -0.84
N GLN A 130 18.78 16.16 -1.21
CA GLN A 130 18.57 17.53 -1.66
C GLN A 130 18.92 18.57 -0.58
N GLY A 131 19.29 19.79 -0.99
CA GLY A 131 19.61 20.88 -0.07
C GLY A 131 20.96 20.77 0.65
N ASN A 132 21.86 19.91 0.16
CA ASN A 132 23.26 19.85 0.59
C ASN A 132 24.14 20.85 -0.19
N SER A 133 25.46 20.66 -0.24
CA SER A 133 26.41 21.57 -0.90
C SER A 133 27.35 20.88 -1.90
N TYR A 134 27.00 19.67 -2.35
CA TYR A 134 27.79 18.92 -3.33
C TYR A 134 27.62 19.50 -4.73
N ARG A 135 28.73 19.57 -5.47
CA ARG A 135 28.76 20.10 -6.84
C ARG A 135 28.29 19.09 -7.87
N ASP A 136 28.60 17.83 -7.64
CA ASP A 136 28.28 16.69 -8.50
C ASP A 136 28.08 15.42 -7.64
N LEU A 137 27.78 14.29 -8.29
CA LEU A 137 27.55 13.00 -7.62
C LEU A 137 28.83 12.15 -7.49
N GLY A 138 30.01 12.71 -7.82
CA GLY A 138 31.27 11.99 -7.90
C GLY A 138 31.61 11.47 -9.31
N GLN A 139 32.75 10.78 -9.40
CA GLN A 139 33.26 10.16 -10.64
C GLN A 139 32.64 8.78 -10.91
N SER A 140 32.17 8.09 -9.86
CA SER A 140 31.50 6.80 -9.93
C SER A 140 30.09 6.89 -9.32
N SER A 141 29.23 5.92 -9.61
CA SER A 141 27.88 5.88 -9.03
C SER A 141 27.93 5.70 -7.50
N PRO A 142 27.43 6.67 -6.70
CA PRO A 142 27.25 6.46 -5.28
C PRO A 142 26.09 5.49 -4.98
N PHE A 143 25.30 5.11 -5.99
CA PHE A 143 24.08 4.31 -5.83
C PHE A 143 24.21 2.87 -6.34
N SER A 144 25.43 2.45 -6.71
CA SER A 144 25.68 1.16 -7.38
C SER A 144 25.16 -0.09 -6.64
N SER A 145 25.09 -0.04 -5.31
CA SER A 145 24.58 -1.11 -4.43
C SER A 145 23.06 -1.04 -4.18
N LEU A 146 22.40 0.08 -4.50
CA LEU A 146 21.03 0.40 -4.09
C LEU A 146 19.97 -0.18 -5.05
N ARG A 147 19.93 -1.51 -5.17
CA ARG A 147 19.05 -2.22 -6.13
C ARG A 147 17.55 -2.09 -5.83
N ASN A 148 17.18 -1.80 -4.58
CA ASN A 148 15.80 -1.68 -4.13
C ASN A 148 15.30 -0.22 -4.07
N LEU A 149 16.07 0.73 -4.62
CA LEU A 149 15.76 2.14 -4.51
C LEU A 149 14.46 2.49 -5.26
N SER A 150 13.48 3.01 -4.53
CA SER A 150 12.16 3.38 -5.04
C SER A 150 12.03 4.90 -5.22
N SER A 151 12.65 5.70 -4.34
CA SER A 151 12.58 7.16 -4.37
C SER A 151 13.95 7.77 -4.15
N LEU A 152 14.39 8.62 -5.07
CA LEU A 152 15.68 9.33 -5.00
C LEU A 152 15.46 10.83 -5.19
N HIS A 153 15.93 11.63 -4.23
CA HIS A 153 15.84 13.09 -4.28
C HIS A 153 17.23 13.73 -4.24
N LEU A 154 17.54 14.47 -5.29
CA LEU A 154 18.81 15.14 -5.52
C LEU A 154 18.59 16.61 -5.83
N GLY A 155 19.61 17.41 -5.57
CA GLY A 155 19.68 18.78 -6.05
C GLY A 155 20.03 19.76 -4.94
N ASN A 156 20.70 20.85 -5.31
CA ASN A 156 21.02 21.94 -4.40
C ASN A 156 21.54 23.14 -5.20
N ALA A 157 21.74 24.27 -4.52
CA ALA A 157 22.20 25.51 -5.14
C ALA A 157 23.60 25.44 -5.79
N ARG A 158 24.42 24.43 -5.50
CA ARG A 158 25.75 24.21 -6.10
C ARG A 158 25.78 23.03 -7.08
N PHE A 159 24.68 22.30 -7.24
CA PHE A 159 24.61 21.12 -8.09
C PHE A 159 24.67 21.52 -9.57
N SER A 160 25.83 21.31 -10.21
CA SER A 160 26.13 21.91 -11.51
C SER A 160 26.46 20.90 -12.62
N VAL A 161 26.75 19.64 -12.27
CA VAL A 161 27.21 18.61 -13.21
C VAL A 161 26.53 17.27 -12.94
N ILE A 162 26.04 16.62 -14.00
CA ILE A 162 25.65 15.21 -14.02
C ILE A 162 26.50 14.49 -15.08
N ARG A 163 27.15 13.39 -14.69
CA ARG A 163 28.03 12.60 -15.56
C ARG A 163 27.44 11.25 -15.90
N GLN A 164 27.91 10.70 -17.02
CA GLN A 164 27.61 9.33 -17.40
C GLN A 164 28.08 8.37 -16.31
N GLY A 165 27.27 7.37 -16.00
CA GLY A 165 27.56 6.40 -14.95
C GLY A 165 27.11 6.81 -13.54
N ASN A 166 26.75 8.08 -13.28
CA ASN A 166 26.32 8.51 -11.94
C ASN A 166 25.06 7.79 -11.40
N PHE A 167 24.24 7.23 -12.29
CA PHE A 167 23.02 6.48 -11.94
C PHE A 167 23.15 4.96 -12.22
N GLU A 168 24.36 4.43 -12.36
CA GLU A 168 24.56 2.98 -12.48
C GLU A 168 24.14 2.27 -11.19
N GLY A 169 23.59 1.05 -11.34
CA GLY A 169 23.03 0.24 -10.25
C GLY A 169 21.55 0.49 -9.95
N ILE A 170 21.00 1.63 -10.39
CA ILE A 170 19.57 1.93 -10.31
C ILE A 170 18.90 1.49 -11.62
N GLU A 171 18.16 0.38 -11.60
CA GLU A 171 17.44 -0.09 -12.79
C GLU A 171 16.00 0.41 -12.88
N LEU A 172 15.31 0.49 -11.74
CA LEU A 172 13.90 0.84 -11.62
C LEU A 172 13.76 1.82 -10.47
N VAL A 173 13.03 2.92 -10.69
CA VAL A 173 12.72 3.88 -9.64
C VAL A 173 11.27 4.34 -9.78
N HIS A 174 10.55 4.39 -8.66
CA HIS A 174 9.19 4.90 -8.66
C HIS A 174 9.19 6.42 -8.80
N LYS A 175 10.06 7.11 -8.05
CA LYS A 175 10.14 8.57 -8.05
C LYS A 175 11.58 9.07 -8.11
N LEU A 176 11.91 9.85 -9.12
CA LEU A 176 13.21 10.51 -9.26
C LEU A 176 13.01 12.03 -9.25
N TRP A 177 13.57 12.71 -8.25
CA TRP A 177 13.56 14.16 -8.15
C TRP A 177 14.96 14.71 -8.38
N ILE A 178 15.10 15.62 -9.33
CA ILE A 178 16.35 16.32 -9.63
C ILE A 178 16.08 17.83 -9.65
N ASP A 179 16.47 18.52 -8.58
CA ASP A 179 16.57 19.98 -8.59
C ASP A 179 17.94 20.39 -9.15
N GLY A 180 17.94 20.70 -10.44
CA GLY A 180 19.10 21.08 -11.23
C GLY A 180 19.01 22.52 -11.72
N SER A 181 18.44 23.42 -10.93
CA SER A 181 18.30 24.84 -11.26
C SER A 181 19.62 25.50 -11.70
N ASN A 182 20.76 25.02 -11.19
CA ASN A 182 22.12 25.47 -11.52
C ASN A 182 22.94 24.46 -12.35
N LEU A 183 22.30 23.46 -12.98
CA LEU A 183 22.99 22.55 -13.88
C LEU A 183 23.57 23.30 -15.08
N SER A 184 24.88 23.15 -15.25
CA SER A 184 25.67 23.76 -16.33
C SER A 184 26.17 22.72 -17.33
N GLN A 185 26.30 21.46 -16.88
CA GLN A 185 26.79 20.35 -17.68
C GLN A 185 25.96 19.10 -17.41
N TYR A 186 25.54 18.44 -18.48
CA TYR A 186 24.88 17.14 -18.47
C TYR A 186 25.54 16.28 -19.54
N GLU A 187 26.04 15.10 -19.16
CA GLU A 187 26.57 14.14 -20.13
C GLU A 187 25.44 13.30 -20.70
N GLN A 188 25.21 13.39 -22.01
CA GLN A 188 24.17 12.61 -22.68
C GLN A 188 24.37 11.11 -22.44
N GLY A 189 23.29 10.41 -22.08
CA GLY A 189 23.28 9.00 -21.70
C GLY A 189 23.28 8.76 -20.20
N SER A 190 23.43 9.81 -19.36
CA SER A 190 23.51 9.66 -17.90
C SER A 190 22.30 8.95 -17.28
N LEU A 191 21.10 9.15 -17.81
CA LEU A 191 19.86 8.56 -17.30
C LEU A 191 19.45 7.26 -18.02
N LYS A 192 20.20 6.81 -19.04
CA LYS A 192 19.88 5.60 -19.81
C LYS A 192 19.98 4.31 -19.01
N SER A 193 20.76 4.28 -17.93
CA SER A 193 20.88 3.11 -17.05
C SER A 193 19.56 2.76 -16.37
N ILE A 194 18.69 3.76 -16.14
CA ILE A 194 17.40 3.60 -15.48
C ILE A 194 16.37 3.16 -16.51
N LYS A 195 16.01 1.88 -16.49
CA LYS A 195 15.09 1.24 -17.45
C LYS A 195 13.64 1.69 -17.29
N ALA A 196 13.23 2.06 -16.07
CA ALA A 196 11.88 2.56 -15.81
C ALA A 196 11.86 3.60 -14.70
N ILE A 197 11.17 4.72 -14.96
CA ILE A 197 10.89 5.78 -14.00
C ILE A 197 9.39 6.04 -14.03
N ASN A 198 8.66 5.77 -12.94
CA ASN A 198 7.22 6.01 -12.95
C ASN A 198 6.90 7.51 -12.92
N HIS A 199 7.61 8.27 -12.08
CA HIS A 199 7.45 9.72 -11.94
C HIS A 199 8.82 10.40 -11.81
N MET A 200 9.17 11.23 -12.78
CA MET A 200 10.36 12.07 -12.76
C MET A 200 9.98 13.53 -12.56
N ILE A 201 10.60 14.20 -11.60
CA ILE A 201 10.40 15.63 -11.32
C ILE A 201 11.74 16.33 -11.53
N ILE A 202 11.77 17.33 -12.40
CA ILE A 202 12.99 18.08 -12.72
C ILE A 202 12.76 19.59 -12.61
N ASN A 203 13.68 20.28 -11.93
CA ASN A 203 13.84 21.73 -12.02
C ASN A 203 15.08 22.02 -12.86
N ILE A 204 14.92 22.57 -14.06
CA ILE A 204 16.03 22.85 -14.98
C ILE A 204 15.85 24.22 -15.61
N SER A 205 16.88 25.06 -15.49
CA SER A 205 16.90 26.40 -16.09
C SER A 205 17.42 26.40 -17.53
N SER A 206 18.29 25.45 -17.89
CA SER A 206 18.92 25.35 -19.22
C SER A 206 18.13 24.47 -20.18
N ILE A 207 17.64 25.06 -21.28
CA ILE A 207 16.86 24.35 -22.30
C ILE A 207 17.65 23.22 -22.99
N ASN A 208 18.94 23.42 -23.24
CA ASN A 208 19.77 22.43 -23.93
C ASN A 208 19.87 21.16 -23.08
N ILE A 209 20.09 21.34 -21.77
CA ILE A 209 20.14 20.26 -20.78
C ILE A 209 18.78 19.59 -20.66
N PHE A 210 17.69 20.38 -20.60
CA PHE A 210 16.33 19.84 -20.58
C PHE A 210 16.08 18.93 -21.80
N SER A 211 16.42 19.39 -23.00
CA SER A 211 16.27 18.61 -24.23
C SER A 211 17.15 17.35 -24.27
N GLU A 212 18.35 17.38 -23.70
CA GLU A 212 19.20 16.19 -23.55
C GLU A 212 18.64 15.18 -22.54
N ILE A 213 18.13 15.64 -21.40
CA ILE A 213 17.46 14.81 -20.39
C ILE A 213 16.22 14.14 -21.00
N VAL A 214 15.38 14.90 -21.70
CA VAL A 214 14.17 14.37 -22.35
C VAL A 214 14.53 13.25 -23.34
N ARG A 215 15.60 13.40 -24.12
CA ARG A 215 16.06 12.36 -25.06
C ARG A 215 16.47 11.07 -24.36
N ASP A 216 17.10 11.16 -23.19
CA ASP A 216 17.50 9.96 -22.43
C ASP A 216 16.32 9.30 -21.73
N CYS A 217 15.31 10.08 -21.36
CA CYS A 217 14.23 9.65 -20.48
C CYS A 217 12.92 9.29 -21.18
N VAL A 218 12.70 9.68 -22.44
CA VAL A 218 11.40 9.47 -23.13
C VAL A 218 10.99 7.99 -23.26
N HIS A 219 11.95 7.06 -23.17
CA HIS A 219 11.71 5.62 -23.20
C HIS A 219 11.55 4.97 -21.83
N SER A 220 12.00 5.63 -20.75
CA SER A 220 11.97 5.08 -19.39
C SER A 220 10.93 5.76 -18.49
N VAL A 221 10.64 7.04 -18.71
CA VAL A 221 9.72 7.84 -17.89
C VAL A 221 8.27 7.65 -18.32
N THR A 222 7.37 7.42 -17.36
CA THR A 222 5.91 7.41 -17.58
C THR A 222 5.28 8.77 -17.33
N TRP A 223 5.66 9.46 -16.26
CA TRP A 223 5.22 10.82 -15.94
C TRP A 223 6.41 11.74 -15.71
N LEU A 224 6.53 12.79 -16.53
CA LEU A 224 7.52 13.85 -16.37
C LEU A 224 6.87 15.13 -15.83
N GLU A 225 7.36 15.65 -14.73
CA GLU A 225 6.98 16.94 -14.16
C GLU A 225 8.18 17.89 -14.25
N VAL A 226 7.95 19.07 -14.82
CA VAL A 226 8.97 20.10 -15.04
C VAL A 226 8.57 21.35 -14.25
N THR A 227 9.45 21.81 -13.38
CA THR A 227 9.20 22.96 -12.51
C THR A 227 10.09 24.14 -12.90
N GLU A 228 9.59 25.37 -12.76
CA GLU A 228 10.35 26.64 -12.88
C GLU A 228 11.10 26.84 -14.21
N ILE A 229 10.66 26.19 -15.28
CA ILE A 229 11.32 26.31 -16.58
C ILE A 229 10.91 27.58 -17.33
N LYS A 230 11.90 28.27 -17.90
CA LYS A 230 11.70 29.27 -18.94
C LYS A 230 12.06 28.63 -20.26
N LEU A 231 11.07 28.27 -21.07
CA LEU A 231 11.33 27.67 -22.38
C LEU A 231 11.66 28.78 -23.40
N PRO A 232 12.88 28.91 -23.92
CA PRO A 232 13.11 29.64 -25.16
C PRO A 232 12.59 28.82 -26.36
N VAL A 233 12.53 29.44 -27.52
CA VAL A 233 12.01 28.81 -28.74
C VAL A 233 12.98 27.75 -29.25
N GLU A 234 12.70 26.47 -28.98
CA GLU A 234 13.48 25.32 -29.46
C GLU A 234 13.10 24.99 -30.93
N LYS A 235 14.06 25.18 -31.85
CA LYS A 235 13.85 24.83 -33.27
C LYS A 235 14.06 23.34 -33.56
N LYS A 236 14.81 22.61 -32.73
CA LYS A 236 15.13 21.19 -32.96
C LYS A 236 14.01 20.28 -32.47
N SER A 237 13.92 19.08 -33.05
CA SER A 237 13.01 18.03 -32.56
C SER A 237 13.45 17.55 -31.17
N LEU A 238 12.47 17.31 -30.28
CA LEU A 238 12.72 16.85 -28.90
C LEU A 238 13.22 15.40 -28.90
N VAL A 239 12.73 14.59 -29.82
CA VAL A 239 13.02 13.15 -29.89
C VAL A 239 13.75 12.75 -31.18
N GLN A 240 14.48 13.70 -31.79
CA GLN A 240 15.28 13.43 -32.98
C GLN A 240 16.21 12.23 -32.74
N ASN A 241 16.19 11.25 -33.65
CA ASN A 241 16.98 10.01 -33.58
C ASN A 241 16.61 9.06 -32.41
N SER A 242 15.44 9.21 -31.80
CA SER A 242 14.95 8.30 -30.75
C SER A 242 14.23 7.08 -31.34
N THR A 243 14.43 5.89 -30.77
CA THR A 243 13.84 4.63 -31.26
C THR A 243 12.48 4.36 -30.62
N ARG A 244 11.41 4.23 -31.42
CA ARG A 244 10.06 3.90 -30.91
C ARG A 244 10.03 2.50 -30.25
N PRO A 245 9.15 2.25 -29.25
CA PRO A 245 8.08 3.11 -28.73
C PRO A 245 8.50 4.02 -27.56
N PHE A 246 7.74 5.10 -27.36
CA PHE A 246 7.88 6.00 -26.21
C PHE A 246 7.06 5.50 -25.01
N ARG A 247 7.53 5.78 -23.80
CA ARG A 247 6.85 5.39 -22.54
C ARG A 247 6.15 6.55 -21.85
N LEU A 248 6.50 7.80 -22.19
CA LEU A 248 5.95 9.00 -21.60
C LEU A 248 4.45 9.14 -21.89
N GLN A 249 3.63 9.14 -20.85
CA GLN A 249 2.16 9.23 -20.94
C GLN A 249 1.63 10.54 -20.37
N LYS A 250 2.30 11.13 -19.38
CA LYS A 250 1.89 12.38 -18.73
C LYS A 250 3.05 13.38 -18.68
N LEU A 251 2.77 14.63 -19.04
CA LEU A 251 3.70 15.75 -18.91
C LEU A 251 3.04 16.89 -18.14
N THR A 252 3.69 17.31 -17.05
CA THR A 252 3.22 18.39 -16.18
C THR A 252 4.23 19.53 -16.18
N PHE A 253 3.77 20.76 -16.36
CA PHE A 253 4.54 21.97 -16.16
C PHE A 253 4.02 22.70 -14.92
N LYS A 254 4.90 23.03 -13.98
CA LYS A 254 4.57 23.85 -12.81
C LYS A 254 5.43 25.09 -12.77
N GLU A 255 4.82 26.22 -12.47
CA GLU A 255 5.55 27.50 -12.29
C GLU A 255 6.40 27.86 -13.51
N ALA A 256 5.97 27.41 -14.70
CA ALA A 256 6.67 27.60 -15.94
C ALA A 256 6.26 28.92 -16.60
N PHE A 257 7.21 29.52 -17.33
CA PHE A 257 6.96 30.71 -18.13
C PHE A 257 6.98 30.36 -19.62
N PHE A 258 5.90 30.73 -20.31
CA PHE A 258 5.71 30.52 -21.72
C PHE A 258 5.45 31.83 -22.44
N THR A 259 5.77 31.87 -23.72
CA THR A 259 5.24 32.84 -24.69
C THR A 259 4.38 32.14 -25.73
N ASP A 260 3.51 32.88 -26.41
CA ASP A 260 2.76 32.41 -27.58
C ASP A 260 3.61 31.62 -28.60
N GLN A 261 4.79 32.13 -28.96
CA GLN A 261 5.74 31.47 -29.86
C GLN A 261 6.28 30.13 -29.32
N THR A 262 6.52 30.06 -28.01
CA THR A 262 7.04 28.83 -27.38
C THR A 262 5.96 27.76 -27.30
N ILE A 263 4.72 28.13 -27.01
CA ILE A 263 3.57 27.22 -26.97
C ILE A 263 3.28 26.67 -28.36
N SER A 264 3.25 27.52 -29.39
CA SER A 264 2.98 27.06 -30.76
C SER A 264 4.00 26.00 -31.18
N ARG A 265 5.27 26.20 -30.84
CA ARG A 265 6.33 25.23 -31.12
C ARG A 265 6.24 23.97 -30.26
N ALA A 266 5.97 24.12 -28.95
CA ALA A 266 5.81 23.00 -28.04
C ALA A 266 4.67 22.07 -28.48
N ILE A 267 3.54 22.61 -28.93
CA ILE A 267 2.41 21.82 -29.45
C ILE A 267 2.83 20.95 -30.63
N VAL A 268 3.66 21.47 -31.54
CA VAL A 268 4.18 20.72 -32.70
C VAL A 268 5.12 19.62 -32.25
N LEU A 269 6.05 19.93 -31.34
CA LEU A 269 7.06 18.99 -30.85
C LEU A 269 6.48 17.85 -30.02
N LEU A 270 5.48 18.13 -29.18
CA LEU A 270 4.85 17.13 -28.31
C LEU A 270 4.10 16.04 -29.10
N LYS A 271 3.69 16.31 -30.34
CA LYS A 271 3.07 15.30 -31.22
C LYS A 271 4.03 14.18 -31.63
N GLU A 272 5.33 14.44 -31.60
CA GLU A 272 6.32 13.41 -31.89
C GLU A 272 6.23 12.28 -30.84
N ILE A 273 5.76 12.58 -29.62
CA ILE A 273 5.57 11.64 -28.52
C ILE A 273 4.17 11.03 -28.59
N THR A 274 4.00 10.03 -29.47
CA THR A 274 2.69 9.40 -29.75
C THR A 274 2.05 8.69 -28.55
N SER A 275 2.82 8.40 -27.49
CA SER A 275 2.33 7.81 -26.24
C SER A 275 1.71 8.81 -25.26
N LEU A 276 1.89 10.12 -25.49
CA LEU A 276 1.45 11.18 -24.58
C LEU A 276 -0.08 11.30 -24.57
N LYS A 277 -0.67 11.14 -23.39
CA LYS A 277 -2.13 11.16 -23.16
C LYS A 277 -2.59 12.33 -22.32
N GLU A 278 -1.75 12.82 -21.41
CA GLU A 278 -2.13 13.85 -20.46
C GLU A 278 -1.13 15.02 -20.45
N LEU A 279 -1.66 16.24 -20.50
CA LEU A 279 -0.92 17.48 -20.35
C LEU A 279 -1.48 18.31 -19.19
N GLU A 280 -0.58 18.82 -18.35
CA GLU A 280 -0.96 19.61 -17.18
C GLU A 280 -0.08 20.88 -17.07
N ALA A 281 -0.70 22.02 -16.79
CA ALA A 281 -0.03 23.30 -16.54
C ALA A 281 -0.59 23.92 -15.27
N ILE A 282 0.24 24.11 -14.25
CA ILE A 282 -0.17 24.61 -12.92
C ILE A 282 0.68 25.83 -12.53
N ASN A 283 0.02 26.92 -12.11
CA ASN A 283 0.70 28.15 -11.68
C ASN A 283 1.64 28.73 -12.74
N CYS A 284 1.35 28.54 -14.02
CA CYS A 284 2.20 29.01 -15.11
C CYS A 284 1.86 30.44 -15.54
N ALA A 285 2.78 31.10 -16.23
CA ALA A 285 2.53 32.38 -16.90
C ALA A 285 2.67 32.22 -18.41
N LEU A 286 1.76 32.84 -19.16
CA LEU A 286 1.76 32.86 -20.62
C LEU A 286 1.75 34.31 -21.13
N GLU A 287 2.84 34.74 -21.75
CA GLU A 287 2.99 36.08 -22.30
C GLU A 287 2.65 36.12 -23.80
N GLY A 288 1.77 37.02 -24.20
CA GLY A 288 1.52 37.34 -25.61
C GLY A 288 2.62 38.23 -26.17
N LYS A 289 3.20 37.84 -27.31
CA LYS A 289 4.17 38.63 -28.09
C LYS A 289 3.67 38.98 -29.49
N GLY A 290 2.51 38.45 -29.90
CA GLY A 290 2.01 38.60 -31.27
C GLY A 290 2.71 37.66 -32.25
N ILE A 291 3.17 36.49 -31.80
CA ILE A 291 3.87 35.51 -32.63
C ILE A 291 3.22 34.13 -32.41
N TRP A 292 1.96 34.00 -32.81
CA TRP A 292 1.18 32.76 -32.70
C TRP A 292 1.06 32.08 -34.06
N ASN A 293 1.83 30.99 -34.28
CA ASN A 293 1.89 30.30 -35.57
C ASN A 293 0.86 29.17 -35.67
N THR A 294 -0.41 29.50 -35.92
CA THR A 294 -1.47 28.48 -36.06
C THR A 294 -1.36 27.63 -37.31
N GLU A 295 -0.77 28.16 -38.39
CA GLU A 295 -0.60 27.41 -39.63
C GLU A 295 0.28 26.17 -39.43
N GLU A 296 1.37 26.29 -38.66
CA GLU A 296 2.25 25.16 -38.33
C GLU A 296 1.56 24.12 -37.46
N ILE A 297 0.73 24.57 -36.51
CA ILE A 297 -0.10 23.69 -35.67
C ILE A 297 -1.13 22.94 -36.51
N ALA A 298 -1.79 23.62 -37.44
CA ALA A 298 -2.76 23.02 -38.35
C ALA A 298 -2.10 21.98 -39.28
N LYS A 299 -0.95 22.31 -39.87
CA LYS A 299 -0.18 21.44 -40.76
C LYS A 299 0.36 20.18 -40.06
N SER A 300 0.59 20.24 -38.75
CA SER A 300 1.16 19.12 -37.99
C SER A 300 0.15 18.02 -37.59
N GLY A 301 -1.13 18.13 -37.98
CA GLY A 301 -2.11 17.05 -37.83
C GLY A 301 -2.71 16.91 -36.42
N PRO A 302 -3.47 15.82 -36.14
CA PRO A 302 -4.23 15.68 -34.90
C PRO A 302 -3.34 15.34 -33.69
N SER A 303 -3.75 15.82 -32.50
CA SER A 303 -3.10 15.47 -31.23
C SER A 303 -3.53 14.09 -30.73
N PHE A 304 -2.64 13.40 -30.01
CA PHE A 304 -2.91 12.13 -29.31
C PHE A 304 -3.34 12.32 -27.85
N VAL A 305 -3.27 13.56 -27.35
CA VAL A 305 -3.61 13.94 -25.98
C VAL A 305 -5.13 13.84 -25.78
N GLU A 306 -5.52 13.24 -24.66
CA GLU A 306 -6.92 13.00 -24.29
C GLU A 306 -7.35 13.84 -23.09
N THR A 307 -6.41 14.23 -22.22
CA THR A 307 -6.68 15.03 -21.03
C THR A 307 -5.78 16.27 -21.00
N ILE A 308 -6.39 17.45 -20.83
CA ILE A 308 -5.69 18.71 -20.59
C ILE A 308 -6.18 19.33 -19.28
N THR A 309 -5.24 19.70 -18.41
CA THR A 309 -5.52 20.40 -17.15
C THR A 309 -4.70 21.69 -17.08
N ILE A 310 -5.38 22.82 -16.93
CA ILE A 310 -4.79 24.15 -16.83
C ILE A 310 -5.32 24.77 -15.54
N ILE A 311 -4.44 25.06 -14.58
CA ILE A 311 -4.82 25.57 -13.26
C ILE A 311 -3.97 26.79 -12.95
N LYS A 312 -4.61 27.91 -12.60
CA LYS A 312 -3.93 29.15 -12.19
C LYS A 312 -2.91 29.64 -13.23
N VAL A 313 -3.29 29.64 -14.51
CA VAL A 313 -2.46 30.20 -15.57
C VAL A 313 -2.74 31.68 -15.75
N MET A 314 -1.70 32.50 -15.59
CA MET A 314 -1.78 33.94 -15.79
C MET A 314 -1.45 34.28 -17.25
N ILE A 315 -2.41 34.85 -17.97
CA ILE A 315 -2.20 35.33 -19.34
C ILE A 315 -1.86 36.82 -19.33
N GLN A 316 -0.65 37.16 -19.76
CA GLN A 316 -0.16 38.54 -19.88
C GLN A 316 -0.29 39.02 -21.32
N ASN A 317 -0.61 40.31 -21.50
CA ASN A 317 -0.79 40.92 -22.83
C ASN A 317 -1.76 40.15 -23.73
N PHE A 318 -2.92 39.73 -23.18
CA PHE A 318 -3.92 38.92 -23.89
C PHE A 318 -4.36 39.50 -25.25
N HIS A 319 -4.35 40.83 -25.41
CA HIS A 319 -4.70 41.52 -26.65
C HIS A 319 -3.71 41.28 -27.81
N LEU A 320 -2.53 40.72 -27.53
CA LEU A 320 -1.53 40.35 -28.55
C LEU A 320 -1.73 38.93 -29.09
N PHE A 321 -2.67 38.14 -28.54
CA PHE A 321 -3.00 36.84 -29.09
C PHE A 321 -3.94 37.00 -30.29
N PHE A 322 -3.67 36.25 -31.35
CA PHE A 322 -4.54 36.20 -32.53
C PHE A 322 -5.67 35.17 -32.34
N ASP A 323 -6.57 35.09 -33.34
CA ASP A 323 -7.62 34.08 -33.34
C ASP A 323 -7.04 32.66 -33.27
N LEU A 324 -7.77 31.76 -32.60
CA LEU A 324 -7.38 30.36 -32.39
C LEU A 324 -7.73 29.47 -33.59
N GLU A 325 -7.99 30.07 -34.75
CA GLU A 325 -8.20 29.37 -36.02
C GLU A 325 -6.98 28.51 -36.38
N GLY A 326 -7.18 27.21 -36.60
CA GLY A 326 -6.13 26.21 -36.79
C GLY A 326 -5.94 25.24 -35.62
N MET A 327 -6.54 25.52 -34.45
CA MET A 327 -6.49 24.65 -33.26
C MET A 327 -7.48 23.47 -33.31
N GLU A 328 -8.35 23.40 -34.31
CA GLU A 328 -9.44 22.42 -34.42
C GLU A 328 -8.92 20.97 -34.41
N SER A 329 -7.79 20.72 -35.08
CA SER A 329 -7.13 19.42 -35.12
C SER A 329 -6.56 18.99 -33.76
N GLN A 330 -6.29 19.95 -32.86
CA GLN A 330 -5.69 19.69 -31.55
C GLN A 330 -6.74 19.26 -30.52
N VAL A 331 -7.98 19.71 -30.67
CA VAL A 331 -9.04 19.51 -29.68
C VAL A 331 -9.94 18.31 -29.96
N LYS A 332 -9.91 17.77 -31.17
CA LYS A 332 -10.85 16.75 -31.65
C LYS A 332 -10.88 15.47 -30.80
N ASN A 333 -9.71 15.04 -30.31
CA ASN A 333 -9.52 13.79 -29.55
C ASN A 333 -9.57 13.98 -28.03
N LEU A 334 -9.71 15.22 -27.54
CA LEU A 334 -9.79 15.49 -26.11
C LEU A 334 -11.06 14.90 -25.52
N LYS A 335 -10.91 14.20 -24.39
CA LYS A 335 -11.98 13.62 -23.59
C LYS A 335 -12.23 14.41 -22.31
N ARG A 336 -11.19 15.01 -21.73
CA ARG A 336 -11.27 15.79 -20.48
C ARG A 336 -10.50 17.11 -20.62
N LEU A 337 -11.17 18.20 -20.31
CA LEU A 337 -10.59 19.55 -20.28
C LEU A 337 -10.94 20.22 -18.96
N THR A 338 -9.92 20.64 -18.22
CA THR A 338 -10.04 21.44 -17.02
C THR A 338 -9.29 22.74 -17.23
N ILE A 339 -9.95 23.89 -17.11
CA ILE A 339 -9.31 25.20 -17.07
C ILE A 339 -9.86 25.94 -15.85
N ALA A 340 -9.09 25.98 -14.77
CA ALA A 340 -9.51 26.52 -13.47
C ALA A 340 -8.65 27.70 -13.02
N SER A 341 -9.24 28.65 -12.30
CA SER A 341 -8.54 29.81 -11.73
C SER A 341 -7.69 30.59 -12.75
N SER A 342 -8.11 30.62 -14.02
CA SER A 342 -7.30 31.14 -15.15
C SER A 342 -8.00 32.27 -15.90
N ASN A 343 -8.94 32.95 -15.24
CA ASN A 343 -9.66 34.12 -15.74
C ASN A 343 -10.39 33.90 -17.08
N VAL A 344 -10.85 32.67 -17.35
CA VAL A 344 -11.64 32.37 -18.56
C VAL A 344 -12.96 33.15 -18.50
N PHE A 345 -13.29 33.87 -19.57
CA PHE A 345 -14.54 34.63 -19.66
C PHE A 345 -15.44 34.21 -20.83
N MET A 346 -14.93 33.44 -21.80
CA MET A 346 -15.66 32.94 -22.97
C MET A 346 -14.83 31.87 -23.71
N VAL A 347 -15.48 30.90 -24.33
CA VAL A 347 -14.91 30.07 -25.40
C VAL A 347 -15.61 30.40 -26.72
N PRO A 348 -14.89 30.69 -27.82
CA PRO A 348 -15.53 30.95 -29.11
C PRO A 348 -16.34 29.76 -29.62
N CYS A 349 -17.57 30.00 -30.08
CA CYS A 349 -18.48 28.97 -30.59
C CYS A 349 -17.87 28.09 -31.70
N LYS A 350 -17.10 28.69 -32.62
CA LYS A 350 -16.40 27.97 -33.70
C LYS A 350 -15.47 26.89 -33.14
N LEU A 351 -14.72 27.20 -32.09
CA LEU A 351 -13.82 26.25 -31.43
C LEU A 351 -14.60 25.21 -30.62
N ALA A 352 -15.63 25.64 -29.89
CA ALA A 352 -16.47 24.78 -29.06
C ALA A 352 -17.15 23.62 -29.83
N ARG A 353 -17.47 23.82 -31.11
CA ARG A 353 -18.02 22.79 -32.01
C ARG A 353 -17.05 21.68 -32.36
N ASN A 354 -15.73 21.93 -32.27
CA ASN A 354 -14.71 20.96 -32.68
C ASN A 354 -14.31 19.96 -31.59
N PHE A 355 -14.80 20.15 -30.35
CA PHE A 355 -14.62 19.21 -29.24
C PHE A 355 -15.54 17.98 -29.35
N SER A 356 -15.36 17.21 -30.42
CA SER A 356 -16.26 16.09 -30.77
C SER A 356 -16.25 14.93 -29.77
N SER A 357 -15.13 14.71 -29.08
CA SER A 357 -14.91 13.58 -28.16
C SER A 357 -14.97 13.97 -26.68
N LEU A 358 -15.19 15.26 -26.36
CA LEU A 358 -15.07 15.77 -25.00
C LEU A 358 -16.24 15.29 -24.14
N LEU A 359 -15.93 14.64 -23.02
CA LEU A 359 -16.89 14.06 -22.08
C LEU A 359 -16.98 14.86 -20.77
N TYR A 360 -15.86 15.46 -20.35
CA TYR A 360 -15.76 16.23 -19.12
C TYR A 360 -15.16 17.60 -19.42
N LEU A 361 -15.86 18.65 -18.99
CA LEU A 361 -15.44 20.04 -19.09
C LEU A 361 -15.55 20.72 -17.73
N ASP A 362 -14.49 21.37 -17.29
CA ASP A 362 -14.43 22.06 -16.01
C ASP A 362 -13.82 23.45 -16.15
N PHE A 363 -14.65 24.45 -15.84
CA PHE A 363 -14.32 25.87 -15.82
C PHE A 363 -14.54 26.49 -14.43
N HIS A 364 -14.33 25.72 -13.34
CA HIS A 364 -14.50 26.29 -12.01
C HIS A 364 -13.53 27.45 -11.72
N ASP A 365 -13.95 28.37 -10.86
CA ASP A 365 -13.15 29.53 -10.43
C ASP A 365 -12.67 30.39 -11.61
N ASN A 366 -13.61 30.89 -12.41
CA ASN A 366 -13.32 31.73 -13.57
C ASN A 366 -14.27 32.96 -13.63
N LEU A 367 -14.26 33.67 -14.76
CA LEU A 367 -14.97 34.92 -14.97
C LEU A 367 -16.18 34.76 -15.91
N LEU A 368 -16.75 33.56 -16.02
CA LEU A 368 -17.91 33.33 -16.88
C LEU A 368 -19.14 34.06 -16.32
N VAL A 369 -19.86 34.71 -17.24
CA VAL A 369 -21.12 35.43 -16.99
C VAL A 369 -22.16 34.97 -17.99
N ASN A 370 -23.45 35.04 -17.65
CA ASN A 370 -24.53 34.50 -18.47
C ASN A 370 -24.48 34.93 -19.95
N LYS A 371 -24.27 36.23 -20.22
CA LYS A 371 -24.21 36.77 -21.60
C LYS A 371 -23.09 36.16 -22.45
N ARG A 372 -21.97 35.77 -21.85
CA ARG A 372 -20.82 35.15 -22.54
C ARG A 372 -20.91 33.62 -22.56
N LEU A 373 -21.72 33.04 -21.67
CA LEU A 373 -21.97 31.62 -21.64
C LEU A 373 -22.74 31.15 -22.88
N ASP A 374 -23.61 31.98 -23.46
CA ASP A 374 -24.33 31.67 -24.70
C ASP A 374 -23.37 31.41 -25.89
N GLU A 375 -22.29 32.20 -25.99
CA GLU A 375 -21.21 31.98 -26.99
C GLU A 375 -20.44 30.69 -26.74
N THR A 376 -20.23 30.37 -25.45
CA THR A 376 -19.54 29.15 -25.04
C THR A 376 -20.40 27.91 -25.30
N ILE A 377 -21.71 27.98 -25.04
CA ILE A 377 -22.71 26.90 -25.20
C ILE A 377 -23.66 27.24 -26.35
N CYS A 378 -23.08 27.42 -27.54
CA CYS A 378 -23.83 27.70 -28.76
C CYS A 378 -24.41 26.42 -29.39
N ASN A 379 -25.27 26.57 -30.41
CA ASN A 379 -25.81 25.41 -31.13
C ASN A 379 -24.70 24.55 -31.76
N GLY A 380 -24.73 23.25 -31.46
CA GLY A 380 -23.77 22.24 -31.92
C GLY A 380 -22.46 22.21 -31.15
N SER A 381 -22.30 23.02 -30.10
CA SER A 381 -21.11 22.97 -29.23
C SER A 381 -21.11 21.71 -28.34
N TRP A 382 -19.92 21.23 -27.99
CA TRP A 382 -19.70 20.14 -27.02
C TRP A 382 -20.60 18.90 -27.22
N PRO A 383 -20.63 18.30 -28.43
CA PRO A 383 -21.67 17.34 -28.82
C PRO A 383 -21.69 16.03 -27.99
N SER A 384 -20.58 15.69 -27.33
CA SER A 384 -20.45 14.48 -26.52
C SER A 384 -20.39 14.74 -25.02
N LEU A 385 -20.54 16.00 -24.59
CA LEU A 385 -20.30 16.40 -23.20
C LEU A 385 -21.31 15.76 -22.25
N GLN A 386 -20.78 15.17 -21.17
CA GLN A 386 -21.56 14.52 -20.13
C GLN A 386 -21.50 15.34 -18.84
N THR A 387 -20.30 15.71 -18.42
CA THR A 387 -20.08 16.48 -17.19
C THR A 387 -19.60 17.88 -17.49
N LEU A 388 -20.27 18.87 -16.90
CA LEU A 388 -19.94 20.29 -16.99
C LEU A 388 -19.83 20.89 -15.58
N ASN A 389 -18.68 21.45 -15.25
CA ASN A 389 -18.46 22.20 -14.02
C ASN A 389 -18.23 23.68 -14.34
N LEU A 390 -19.12 24.54 -13.85
CA LEU A 390 -19.10 26.00 -13.94
C LEU A 390 -19.13 26.64 -12.54
N SER A 391 -18.72 25.88 -11.52
CA SER A 391 -18.75 26.37 -10.13
C SER A 391 -17.85 27.59 -9.91
N GLN A 392 -18.15 28.40 -8.89
CA GLN A 392 -17.31 29.55 -8.52
C GLN A 392 -17.08 30.52 -9.70
N ASN A 393 -18.15 30.87 -10.43
CA ASN A 393 -18.12 31.87 -11.48
C ASN A 393 -19.02 33.07 -11.10
N SER A 394 -19.25 33.99 -12.04
CA SER A 394 -20.09 35.18 -11.84
C SER A 394 -21.47 35.03 -12.49
N LEU A 395 -22.03 33.81 -12.48
CA LEU A 395 -23.35 33.52 -13.07
C LEU A 395 -24.48 34.00 -12.14
N LYS A 396 -25.52 34.59 -12.72
CA LYS A 396 -26.62 35.25 -12.01
C LYS A 396 -28.02 34.73 -12.35
N SER A 397 -28.25 34.27 -13.58
CA SER A 397 -29.57 33.75 -14.00
C SER A 397 -29.54 32.24 -14.18
N LEU A 398 -30.29 31.51 -13.35
CA LEU A 398 -30.44 30.06 -13.46
C LEU A 398 -31.23 29.67 -14.72
N GLU A 399 -32.29 30.43 -15.04
CA GLU A 399 -33.13 30.22 -16.23
C GLU A 399 -32.32 30.21 -17.53
N GLN A 400 -31.44 31.22 -17.68
CA GLN A 400 -30.58 31.32 -18.86
C GLN A 400 -29.62 30.14 -18.96
N ILE A 401 -29.04 29.70 -17.84
CA ILE A 401 -28.12 28.54 -17.82
C ILE A 401 -28.88 27.27 -18.21
N ALA A 402 -30.09 27.07 -17.69
CA ALA A 402 -30.93 25.94 -18.04
C ALA A 402 -31.14 25.92 -19.57
N ASN A 403 -31.62 27.03 -20.15
CA ASN A 403 -31.84 27.15 -21.59
C ASN A 403 -30.57 26.89 -22.43
N TYR A 404 -29.42 27.47 -22.05
CA TYR A 404 -28.17 27.24 -22.76
C TYR A 404 -27.74 25.77 -22.68
N THR A 405 -27.78 25.17 -21.48
CA THR A 405 -27.39 23.78 -21.27
C THR A 405 -28.36 22.79 -21.91
N ALA A 406 -29.63 23.15 -22.12
CA ALA A 406 -30.59 22.31 -22.84
C ALA A 406 -30.16 21.99 -24.28
N ARG A 407 -29.26 22.79 -24.87
CA ARG A 407 -28.65 22.53 -26.19
C ARG A 407 -27.60 21.39 -26.16
N LEU A 408 -27.18 20.94 -24.98
CA LEU A 408 -26.18 19.88 -24.78
C LEU A 408 -26.88 18.51 -24.69
N PRO A 409 -26.83 17.67 -25.74
CA PRO A 409 -27.72 16.53 -25.87
C PRO A 409 -27.40 15.36 -24.93
N LYS A 410 -26.18 15.31 -24.37
CA LYS A 410 -25.70 14.20 -23.52
C LYS A 410 -25.35 14.61 -22.09
N LEU A 411 -25.65 15.85 -21.70
CA LEU A 411 -25.25 16.39 -20.40
C LEU A 411 -26.03 15.68 -19.27
N ASN A 412 -25.31 14.93 -18.44
CA ASN A 412 -25.86 14.20 -17.30
C ASN A 412 -25.54 14.86 -15.96
N ASN A 413 -24.40 15.54 -15.86
CA ASN A 413 -23.87 16.08 -14.62
C ASN A 413 -23.54 17.56 -14.80
N LEU A 414 -24.21 18.41 -14.03
CA LEU A 414 -23.98 19.86 -14.02
C LEU A 414 -23.63 20.34 -12.61
N ASP A 415 -22.46 20.97 -12.49
CA ASP A 415 -22.08 21.71 -11.30
C ASP A 415 -22.08 23.21 -11.58
N ILE A 416 -22.97 23.93 -10.91
CA ILE A 416 -23.07 25.40 -10.96
C ILE A 416 -23.04 25.99 -9.55
N SER A 417 -22.45 25.25 -8.60
CA SER A 417 -22.27 25.68 -7.21
C SER A 417 -21.44 26.95 -7.08
N GLN A 418 -21.50 27.61 -5.93
CA GLN A 418 -20.71 28.81 -5.64
C GLN A 418 -20.90 29.97 -6.65
N ASN A 419 -22.06 30.02 -7.32
CA ASN A 419 -22.50 31.15 -8.15
C ASN A 419 -23.65 31.89 -7.45
N ASN A 420 -23.84 33.19 -7.69
CA ASN A 420 -24.87 33.95 -6.97
C ASN A 420 -26.16 34.10 -7.78
N PHE A 421 -27.10 33.16 -7.60
CA PHE A 421 -28.37 33.14 -8.35
C PHE A 421 -29.50 33.95 -7.71
N GLY A 422 -29.46 34.15 -6.39
CA GLY A 422 -30.58 34.79 -5.68
C GLY A 422 -31.84 33.92 -5.70
N ASP A 423 -32.92 34.41 -6.30
CA ASP A 423 -34.19 33.68 -6.39
C ASP A 423 -34.22 32.72 -7.58
N ILE A 424 -34.74 31.51 -7.36
CA ILE A 424 -34.96 30.51 -8.40
C ILE A 424 -36.30 30.81 -9.10
N PRO A 425 -36.34 30.83 -10.45
CA PRO A 425 -37.57 31.03 -11.23
C PRO A 425 -38.53 29.84 -11.10
N ASP A 426 -39.80 29.98 -11.48
CA ASP A 426 -40.78 28.89 -11.30
C ASP A 426 -40.62 27.75 -12.33
N ALA A 427 -40.13 28.04 -13.53
CA ALA A 427 -39.92 27.05 -14.59
C ALA A 427 -38.55 27.22 -15.26
N CYS A 428 -37.94 26.09 -15.66
CA CYS A 428 -36.66 26.04 -16.35
C CYS A 428 -36.66 24.90 -17.36
N GLU A 429 -35.98 25.10 -18.49
CA GLU A 429 -35.76 24.06 -19.49
C GLU A 429 -34.37 23.47 -19.31
N TRP A 430 -34.28 22.23 -18.81
CA TRP A 430 -33.02 21.52 -18.61
C TRP A 430 -32.79 20.45 -19.69
N PRO A 431 -31.53 20.02 -19.91
CA PRO A 431 -31.25 18.85 -20.72
C PRO A 431 -32.00 17.62 -20.19
N LYS A 432 -32.72 16.92 -21.08
CA LYS A 432 -33.47 15.69 -20.74
C LYS A 432 -32.63 14.62 -20.00
N PRO A 433 -31.35 14.37 -20.34
CA PRO A 433 -30.55 13.36 -19.64
C PRO A 433 -29.97 13.82 -18.29
N LEU A 434 -30.26 15.05 -17.83
CA LEU A 434 -29.68 15.58 -16.59
C LEU A 434 -30.10 14.75 -15.37
N LYS A 435 -29.10 14.24 -14.63
CA LYS A 435 -29.25 13.38 -13.44
C LYS A 435 -28.62 13.95 -12.19
N TYR A 436 -27.56 14.73 -12.33
CA TYR A 436 -26.84 15.35 -11.22
C TYR A 436 -26.85 16.86 -11.37
N LEU A 437 -27.30 17.56 -10.33
CA LEU A 437 -27.29 19.02 -10.26
C LEU A 437 -26.72 19.49 -8.92
N ASN A 438 -25.63 20.26 -8.97
CA ASN A 438 -25.05 20.91 -7.80
C ASN A 438 -25.32 22.42 -7.83
N LEU A 439 -26.10 22.87 -6.85
CA LEU A 439 -26.51 24.24 -6.55
C LEU A 439 -26.04 24.66 -5.15
N SER A 440 -24.99 24.01 -4.62
CA SER A 440 -24.47 24.35 -3.30
C SER A 440 -23.87 25.76 -3.25
N THR A 441 -24.03 26.45 -2.13
CA THR A 441 -23.50 27.80 -1.88
C THR A 441 -23.90 28.82 -2.96
N THR A 442 -25.17 28.80 -3.38
CA THR A 442 -25.71 29.68 -4.43
C THR A 442 -26.58 30.84 -3.93
N GLN A 443 -26.68 31.00 -2.61
CA GLN A 443 -27.49 32.00 -1.90
C GLN A 443 -29.01 31.86 -2.09
N ILE A 444 -29.49 30.70 -2.54
CA ILE A 444 -30.92 30.48 -2.78
C ILE A 444 -31.74 30.45 -1.48
N LEU A 445 -32.93 31.06 -1.51
CA LEU A 445 -33.85 31.15 -0.37
C LEU A 445 -34.91 30.05 -0.36
N LYS A 446 -35.36 29.64 -1.55
CA LYS A 446 -36.37 28.60 -1.78
C LYS A 446 -36.02 27.81 -3.04
N VAL A 447 -36.46 26.55 -3.07
CA VAL A 447 -36.41 25.71 -4.27
C VAL A 447 -37.79 25.69 -4.94
N THR A 448 -37.84 25.73 -6.27
CA THR A 448 -39.07 25.78 -7.07
C THR A 448 -39.10 24.64 -8.09
N THR A 449 -40.18 24.54 -8.86
CA THR A 449 -40.36 23.57 -9.95
C THR A 449 -39.39 23.75 -11.12
N CYS A 450 -38.53 24.78 -11.12
CA CYS A 450 -37.39 24.87 -12.03
C CYS A 450 -36.43 23.68 -11.88
N ILE A 451 -36.33 23.08 -10.69
CA ILE A 451 -35.50 21.88 -10.48
C ILE A 451 -36.22 20.67 -11.10
N PRO A 452 -35.61 19.95 -12.05
CA PRO A 452 -36.33 18.92 -12.81
C PRO A 452 -36.53 17.65 -11.96
N PRO A 453 -37.69 16.98 -12.09
CA PRO A 453 -38.00 15.77 -11.32
C PRO A 453 -37.19 14.54 -11.75
N THR A 454 -36.43 14.64 -12.84
CA THR A 454 -35.61 13.57 -13.42
C THR A 454 -34.29 13.31 -12.69
N LEU A 455 -33.93 14.19 -11.74
CA LEU A 455 -32.67 14.13 -11.00
C LEU A 455 -32.58 12.91 -10.10
N GLU A 456 -31.37 12.38 -10.02
CA GLU A 456 -30.97 11.33 -9.09
C GLU A 456 -30.13 11.89 -7.94
N VAL A 457 -29.39 12.98 -8.17
CA VAL A 457 -28.58 13.66 -7.15
C VAL A 457 -28.83 15.16 -7.20
N LEU A 458 -29.15 15.74 -6.04
CA LEU A 458 -29.33 17.17 -5.87
C LEU A 458 -28.53 17.65 -4.66
N ASP A 459 -27.60 18.58 -4.90
CA ASP A 459 -26.90 19.30 -3.84
C ASP A 459 -27.35 20.75 -3.78
N VAL A 460 -27.97 21.13 -2.65
CA VAL A 460 -28.40 22.49 -2.32
C VAL A 460 -27.84 22.91 -0.96
N SER A 461 -26.69 22.35 -0.57
CA SER A 461 -26.00 22.66 0.68
C SER A 461 -25.43 24.08 0.72
N GLY A 462 -25.22 24.65 1.90
CA GLY A 462 -24.60 25.98 2.04
C GLY A 462 -25.49 27.14 1.57
N ASN A 463 -26.80 26.96 1.55
CA ASN A 463 -27.78 27.96 1.13
C ASN A 463 -28.58 28.50 2.33
N ASN A 464 -29.63 29.29 2.03
CA ASN A 464 -30.48 29.93 3.02
C ASN A 464 -31.89 29.32 3.06
N LEU A 465 -32.02 28.03 2.70
CA LEU A 465 -33.31 27.34 2.63
C LEU A 465 -33.95 27.20 4.01
N LYS A 466 -35.21 27.60 4.14
CA LYS A 466 -36.02 27.45 5.36
C LYS A 466 -36.88 26.18 5.36
N GLU A 467 -37.23 25.70 4.17
CA GLU A 467 -38.02 24.50 3.93
C GLU A 467 -37.60 23.84 2.62
N PHE A 468 -37.98 22.57 2.43
CA PHE A 468 -37.77 21.84 1.18
C PHE A 468 -39.01 20.99 0.88
N GLY A 469 -39.70 21.30 -0.22
CA GLY A 469 -41.02 20.75 -0.55
C GLY A 469 -41.16 20.20 -1.97
N LEU A 470 -40.05 19.93 -2.68
CA LEU A 470 -40.10 19.47 -4.07
C LEU A 470 -40.36 17.97 -4.18
N GLN A 471 -41.25 17.59 -5.09
CA GLN A 471 -41.51 16.19 -5.45
C GLN A 471 -40.44 15.72 -6.43
N LEU A 472 -39.54 14.85 -5.98
CA LEU A 472 -38.43 14.35 -6.78
C LEU A 472 -38.43 12.81 -6.75
N PRO A 473 -39.26 12.15 -7.58
CA PRO A 473 -39.55 10.73 -7.46
C PRO A 473 -38.33 9.84 -7.74
N PHE A 474 -37.38 10.28 -8.55
CA PHE A 474 -36.18 9.50 -8.92
C PHE A 474 -34.94 9.83 -8.07
N LEU A 475 -35.05 10.75 -7.11
CA LEU A 475 -33.92 11.23 -6.34
C LEU A 475 -33.40 10.14 -5.38
N LYS A 476 -32.08 9.91 -5.43
CA LYS A 476 -31.35 8.96 -4.60
C LYS A 476 -30.50 9.66 -3.55
N GLU A 477 -29.92 10.81 -3.87
CA GLU A 477 -29.07 11.55 -2.95
C GLU A 477 -29.51 13.02 -2.84
N LEU A 478 -29.69 13.49 -1.61
CA LEU A 478 -30.09 14.87 -1.31
C LEU A 478 -29.16 15.49 -0.26
N TYR A 479 -28.48 16.57 -0.65
CA TYR A 479 -27.59 17.32 0.22
C TYR A 479 -28.20 18.67 0.60
N LEU A 480 -28.53 18.83 1.87
CA LEU A 480 -29.16 19.99 2.51
C LEU A 480 -28.31 20.57 3.66
N THR A 481 -27.05 20.17 3.76
CA THR A 481 -26.16 20.58 4.85
C THR A 481 -25.94 22.10 4.86
N ARG A 482 -25.80 22.73 6.03
CA ARG A 482 -25.60 24.19 6.20
C ARG A 482 -26.74 25.01 5.56
N ASN A 483 -27.98 24.79 6.01
CA ASN A 483 -29.17 25.56 5.63
C ASN A 483 -29.89 26.09 6.90
N GLN A 484 -31.09 26.65 6.74
CA GLN A 484 -31.93 27.21 7.81
C GLN A 484 -33.19 26.36 8.07
N LEU A 485 -33.16 25.06 7.72
CA LEU A 485 -34.32 24.18 7.83
C LEU A 485 -34.73 24.02 9.29
N LYS A 486 -36.02 24.21 9.58
CA LYS A 486 -36.63 23.94 10.90
C LYS A 486 -37.21 22.53 11.00
N THR A 487 -37.77 22.05 9.90
CA THR A 487 -38.34 20.71 9.76
C THR A 487 -37.57 19.94 8.69
N LEU A 488 -37.58 18.61 8.81
CA LEU A 488 -37.13 17.75 7.73
C LEU A 488 -38.11 17.83 6.54
N PRO A 489 -37.70 17.44 5.32
CA PRO A 489 -38.58 17.33 4.16
C PRO A 489 -39.54 16.14 4.33
N GLY A 490 -40.49 16.22 5.27
CA GLY A 490 -41.45 15.16 5.60
C GLY A 490 -42.67 15.11 4.68
N ALA A 491 -43.09 16.26 4.14
CA ALA A 491 -44.22 16.37 3.22
C ALA A 491 -43.86 16.15 1.74
N ALA A 492 -42.57 16.05 1.41
CA ALA A 492 -42.09 15.89 0.03
C ALA A 492 -41.96 14.39 -0.32
N PRO A 493 -42.72 13.86 -1.30
CA PRO A 493 -42.57 12.48 -1.77
C PRO A 493 -41.23 12.30 -2.49
N ILE A 494 -40.24 11.77 -1.77
CA ILE A 494 -38.92 11.38 -2.27
C ILE A 494 -38.70 9.88 -1.98
N PRO A 495 -39.45 8.98 -2.64
CA PRO A 495 -39.57 7.57 -2.25
C PRO A 495 -38.28 6.76 -2.44
N ASN A 496 -37.38 7.18 -3.33
CA ASN A 496 -36.17 6.44 -3.70
C ASN A 496 -34.89 6.96 -3.02
N LEU A 497 -35.03 7.77 -1.96
CA LEU A 497 -33.90 8.41 -1.30
C LEU A 497 -33.04 7.40 -0.53
N VAL A 498 -31.76 7.31 -0.91
CA VAL A 498 -30.75 6.44 -0.30
C VAL A 498 -29.87 7.21 0.67
N ALA A 499 -29.51 8.46 0.34
CA ALA A 499 -28.65 9.30 1.17
C ALA A 499 -29.26 10.69 1.39
N LEU A 500 -29.32 11.11 2.66
CA LEU A 500 -29.81 12.43 3.07
C LEU A 500 -28.80 13.10 4.01
N SER A 501 -28.34 14.30 3.63
CA SER A 501 -27.38 15.08 4.43
C SER A 501 -27.99 16.39 4.91
N VAL A 502 -28.38 16.47 6.18
CA VAL A 502 -29.09 17.63 6.79
C VAL A 502 -28.30 18.30 7.92
N ARG A 503 -26.98 18.09 7.98
CA ARG A 503 -26.13 18.61 9.07
C ARG A 503 -26.11 20.14 9.09
N ARG A 504 -25.91 20.75 10.27
CA ARG A 504 -25.83 22.22 10.42
C ARG A 504 -27.09 22.95 9.92
N ASN A 505 -28.26 22.48 10.33
CA ASN A 505 -29.56 23.12 10.15
C ASN A 505 -30.14 23.56 11.51
N LYS A 506 -31.31 24.22 11.51
CA LYS A 506 -32.04 24.63 12.71
C LYS A 506 -33.16 23.65 13.09
N LEU A 507 -32.91 22.36 12.87
CA LEU A 507 -33.88 21.31 13.15
C LEU A 507 -34.15 21.26 14.65
N ASN A 508 -35.35 21.68 15.04
CA ASN A 508 -35.76 21.82 16.45
C ASN A 508 -36.85 20.80 16.85
N SER A 509 -37.54 20.21 15.87
CA SER A 509 -38.51 19.13 16.10
C SER A 509 -38.49 18.16 14.92
N PHE A 510 -38.35 16.87 15.22
CA PHE A 510 -38.83 15.83 14.34
C PHE A 510 -40.33 15.72 14.63
N SER A 511 -41.20 15.99 13.66
CA SER A 511 -42.63 15.69 13.80
C SER A 511 -42.76 14.18 13.93
N LYS A 512 -42.75 13.70 15.17
CA LYS A 512 -42.86 12.30 15.55
C LYS A 512 -44.12 11.63 14.96
N GLU A 513 -45.09 12.45 14.58
CA GLU A 513 -46.40 12.10 14.03
C GLU A 513 -46.39 11.93 12.49
N GLU A 514 -45.43 12.54 11.79
CA GLU A 514 -45.33 12.49 10.31
C GLU A 514 -44.47 11.32 9.80
N TYR A 515 -43.58 10.78 10.64
CA TYR A 515 -42.64 9.74 10.23
C TYR A 515 -43.11 8.36 10.67
N VAL A 516 -43.04 7.43 9.73
CA VAL A 516 -43.31 6.03 9.93
C VAL A 516 -42.00 5.26 9.84
N CYS A 517 -41.73 4.37 10.79
CA CYS A 517 -40.52 3.55 10.77
C CYS A 517 -40.54 2.62 9.54
N ASP A 518 -39.46 2.58 8.76
CA ASP A 518 -39.25 1.54 7.72
C ASP A 518 -38.45 0.33 8.25
N SER A 519 -37.59 0.57 9.25
CA SER A 519 -36.75 -0.43 9.90
C SER A 519 -36.65 -0.14 11.40
N PRO A 520 -36.51 -1.15 12.28
CA PRO A 520 -36.52 -2.59 11.99
C PRO A 520 -37.92 -3.12 11.64
N LEU A 521 -37.99 -4.29 10.97
CA LEU A 521 -39.23 -4.96 10.54
C LEU A 521 -40.31 -5.02 11.62
N ALA A 522 -39.93 -5.12 12.90
CA ALA A 522 -40.84 -5.21 14.04
C ALA A 522 -41.70 -3.95 14.25
N VAL A 523 -41.20 -2.78 13.89
CA VAL A 523 -41.91 -1.49 14.03
C VAL A 523 -42.19 -0.85 12.67
N ARG A 524 -41.99 -1.60 11.59
CA ARG A 524 -42.21 -1.11 10.23
C ARG A 524 -43.68 -0.75 10.06
N GLY A 525 -43.98 0.48 9.65
CA GLY A 525 -45.35 0.98 9.55
C GLY A 525 -45.87 1.72 10.79
N ALA A 526 -45.14 1.74 11.91
CA ALA A 526 -45.53 2.47 13.11
C ALA A 526 -45.00 3.92 13.11
N GLN A 527 -45.77 4.86 13.67
CA GLN A 527 -45.32 6.25 13.85
C GLN A 527 -44.13 6.33 14.81
N VAL A 528 -43.07 7.03 14.42
CA VAL A 528 -41.83 7.19 15.21
C VAL A 528 -42.12 7.73 16.62
N GLY A 529 -43.16 8.56 16.79
CA GLY A 529 -43.60 9.06 18.10
C GLY A 529 -44.18 8.02 19.04
N ALA A 530 -44.89 7.05 18.49
CA ALA A 530 -45.54 5.97 19.23
C ALA A 530 -44.59 4.79 19.51
N VAL A 531 -43.44 4.76 18.83
CA VAL A 531 -42.45 3.71 18.99
C VAL A 531 -41.49 4.07 20.13
N HIS A 532 -41.49 3.26 21.18
CA HIS A 532 -40.48 3.29 22.23
C HIS A 532 -39.64 2.02 22.11
N LEU A 533 -38.52 2.14 21.39
CA LEU A 533 -37.55 1.05 21.29
C LEU A 533 -36.97 0.76 22.67
N SER A 534 -36.77 -0.51 22.96
CA SER A 534 -36.16 -0.92 24.22
C SER A 534 -34.74 -0.38 24.34
N LEU A 535 -34.25 -0.17 25.57
CA LEU A 535 -32.84 0.23 25.82
C LEU A 535 -31.85 -0.73 25.12
N MET A 536 -32.26 -2.00 24.98
CA MET A 536 -31.50 -3.07 24.31
C MET A 536 -31.35 -2.85 22.81
N GLU A 537 -32.35 -2.29 22.14
CA GLU A 537 -32.30 -1.98 20.71
C GLU A 537 -31.56 -0.68 20.43
N CYS A 538 -31.71 0.33 21.30
CA CYS A 538 -31.04 1.63 21.16
C CYS A 538 -29.52 1.52 21.39
N HIS A 539 -29.11 0.69 22.36
CA HIS A 539 -27.70 0.44 22.68
C HIS A 539 -27.25 -0.96 22.25
N ARG A 540 -27.70 -1.43 21.09
CA ARG A 540 -27.40 -2.78 20.58
C ARG A 540 -25.91 -3.10 20.61
N SER A 541 -25.06 -2.16 20.21
CA SER A 541 -23.60 -2.35 20.25
C SER A 541 -23.09 -2.54 21.68
N LEU A 542 -23.53 -1.71 22.62
CA LEU A 542 -23.09 -1.74 24.02
C LEU A 542 -23.61 -3.00 24.74
N VAL A 543 -24.84 -3.40 24.44
CA VAL A 543 -25.45 -4.63 24.95
C VAL A 543 -24.78 -5.87 24.39
N VAL A 544 -24.52 -5.90 23.07
CA VAL A 544 -23.76 -6.99 22.45
C VAL A 544 -22.33 -7.02 23.00
N SER A 545 -21.68 -5.88 23.21
CA SER A 545 -20.36 -5.82 23.86
C SER A 545 -20.40 -6.34 25.30
N LEU A 546 -21.40 -5.97 26.10
CA LEU A 546 -21.56 -6.48 27.46
C LEU A 546 -21.86 -7.98 27.47
N ILE A 547 -22.72 -8.47 26.58
CA ILE A 547 -23.00 -9.90 26.41
C ILE A 547 -21.73 -10.62 25.96
N CYS A 548 -20.97 -10.09 25.01
CA CYS A 548 -19.70 -10.68 24.56
C CYS A 548 -18.67 -10.72 25.68
N VAL A 549 -18.56 -9.68 26.51
CA VAL A 549 -17.67 -9.66 27.69
C VAL A 549 -18.15 -10.69 28.71
N LEU A 550 -19.45 -10.78 28.97
CA LEU A 550 -20.01 -11.73 29.92
C LEU A 550 -19.86 -13.17 29.44
N VAL A 551 -20.07 -13.43 28.14
CA VAL A 551 -19.80 -14.71 27.49
C VAL A 551 -18.30 -15.01 27.51
N PHE A 552 -17.43 -14.04 27.29
CA PHE A 552 -15.98 -14.23 27.39
C PHE A 552 -15.55 -14.58 28.81
N LEU A 553 -16.10 -13.91 29.82
CA LEU A 553 -15.87 -14.24 31.23
C LEU A 553 -16.43 -15.61 31.60
N VAL A 554 -17.60 -15.98 31.07
CA VAL A 554 -18.18 -17.32 31.25
C VAL A 554 -17.34 -18.38 30.55
N ILE A 555 -16.83 -18.11 29.34
CA ILE A 555 -15.91 -19.01 28.63
C ILE A 555 -14.60 -19.13 29.41
N LEU A 556 -14.04 -18.04 29.92
CA LEU A 556 -12.84 -18.10 30.77
C LEU A 556 -13.11 -18.90 32.05
N ALA A 557 -14.26 -18.71 32.68
CA ALA A 557 -14.67 -19.50 33.84
C ALA A 557 -14.87 -20.98 33.48
N LEU A 558 -15.52 -21.29 32.36
CA LEU A 558 -15.72 -22.64 31.85
C LEU A 558 -14.42 -23.30 31.39
N VAL A 559 -13.47 -22.54 30.86
CA VAL A 559 -12.13 -23.01 30.50
C VAL A 559 -11.33 -23.25 31.77
N ALA A 560 -11.40 -22.37 32.77
CA ALA A 560 -10.76 -22.57 34.06
C ALA A 560 -11.34 -23.78 34.81
N VAL A 561 -12.66 -23.94 34.81
CA VAL A 561 -13.38 -25.12 35.32
C VAL A 561 -13.03 -26.35 34.48
N GLY A 562 -12.99 -26.24 33.16
CA GLY A 562 -12.61 -27.32 32.25
C GLY A 562 -11.15 -27.75 32.37
N TYR A 563 -10.27 -26.83 32.76
CA TYR A 563 -8.87 -27.09 33.09
C TYR A 563 -8.77 -27.75 34.48
N LYS A 564 -9.57 -27.29 35.44
CA LYS A 564 -9.66 -27.84 36.79
C LYS A 564 -10.31 -29.24 36.84
N TYR A 565 -11.23 -29.54 35.91
CA TYR A 565 -12.03 -30.77 35.89
C TYR A 565 -11.87 -31.60 34.60
N HIS A 566 -10.81 -31.38 33.80
CA HIS A 566 -10.49 -32.15 32.59
C HIS A 566 -11.61 -32.22 31.52
N LEU A 567 -12.45 -31.20 31.36
CA LEU A 567 -13.55 -31.20 30.36
C LEU A 567 -13.04 -31.13 28.91
N VAL A 568 -11.92 -30.43 28.67
CA VAL A 568 -11.27 -30.33 27.35
C VAL A 568 -10.82 -31.72 26.85
N TRP A 569 -10.48 -32.62 27.77
CA TRP A 569 -10.16 -34.02 27.47
C TRP A 569 -11.40 -34.80 27.04
N TYR A 570 -12.54 -34.62 27.71
CA TYR A 570 -13.81 -35.27 27.35
C TYR A 570 -14.38 -34.76 26.02
N LEU A 571 -14.32 -33.45 25.75
CA LEU A 571 -14.80 -32.88 24.47
C LEU A 571 -13.98 -33.36 23.28
N ARG A 572 -12.64 -33.41 23.41
CA ARG A 572 -11.76 -34.05 22.42
C ARG A 572 -12.13 -35.52 22.21
N MET A 573 -12.46 -36.24 23.28
CA MET A 573 -12.90 -37.62 23.16
C MET A 573 -14.26 -37.78 22.49
N THR A 574 -15.26 -36.94 22.77
CA THR A 574 -16.56 -36.99 22.07
C THR A 574 -16.48 -36.57 20.60
N TRP A 575 -15.59 -35.63 20.25
CA TRP A 575 -15.35 -35.25 18.84
C TRP A 575 -14.59 -36.35 18.10
N ALA A 576 -13.61 -36.98 18.74
CA ALA A 576 -12.97 -38.21 18.25
C ALA A 576 -13.98 -39.36 18.11
N TRP A 577 -14.96 -39.47 19.01
CA TRP A 577 -16.02 -40.48 18.96
C TRP A 577 -17.03 -40.23 17.83
N LEU A 578 -17.33 -38.95 17.53
CA LEU A 578 -18.17 -38.54 16.40
C LEU A 578 -17.45 -38.72 15.04
N GLN A 579 -16.15 -38.44 14.96
CA GLN A 579 -15.33 -38.80 13.80
C GLN A 579 -15.22 -40.33 13.63
N ALA A 580 -15.12 -41.09 14.72
CA ALA A 580 -15.09 -42.55 14.69
C ALA A 580 -16.40 -43.19 14.19
N LYS A 581 -17.55 -42.49 14.28
CA LYS A 581 -18.84 -42.97 13.75
C LYS A 581 -19.09 -42.63 12.28
N ARG A 582 -18.32 -41.74 11.66
CA ARG A 582 -18.34 -41.51 10.21
C ARG A 582 -17.32 -42.43 9.54
N LYS A 583 -17.73 -43.68 9.27
CA LYS A 583 -16.96 -44.66 8.48
C LYS A 583 -16.60 -44.06 7.10
N PRO A 584 -15.31 -43.81 6.78
CA PRO A 584 -14.88 -43.63 5.39
C PRO A 584 -14.82 -45.02 4.72
N LYS A 585 -15.18 -45.06 3.45
CA LYS A 585 -15.21 -46.25 2.60
C LYS A 585 -13.82 -46.90 2.52
N ARG A 586 -13.81 -48.24 2.48
CA ARG A 586 -12.61 -49.08 2.26
C ARG A 586 -11.81 -48.58 1.05
N ALA A 587 -10.55 -48.22 1.29
CA ALA A 587 -9.55 -47.98 0.25
C ALA A 587 -9.11 -49.31 -0.41
N PRO A 588 -8.58 -49.29 -1.65
CA PRO A 588 -8.24 -50.48 -2.43
C PRO A 588 -7.03 -51.25 -1.84
N PRO A 589 -6.70 -52.46 -2.34
CA PRO A 589 -5.71 -53.33 -1.74
C PRO A 589 -4.29 -52.74 -1.82
N LYS A 590 -3.53 -52.90 -0.73
CA LYS A 590 -2.20 -52.34 -0.49
C LYS A 590 -1.12 -53.07 -1.32
N ASP A 591 -0.29 -52.32 -2.03
CA ASP A 591 1.02 -52.78 -2.52
C ASP A 591 1.98 -52.83 -1.32
N VAL A 592 2.12 -54.00 -0.70
CA VAL A 592 3.09 -54.23 0.38
C VAL A 592 4.44 -54.59 -0.26
N CYS A 593 5.46 -53.78 0.01
CA CYS A 593 6.79 -53.92 -0.61
C CYS A 593 7.83 -54.55 0.32
N TYR A 594 7.58 -54.51 1.63
CA TYR A 594 8.50 -54.96 2.69
C TYR A 594 7.80 -55.90 3.67
N ASP A 595 8.56 -56.82 4.25
CA ASP A 595 8.05 -57.73 5.29
C ASP A 595 7.95 -57.00 6.64
N ALA A 596 8.91 -56.14 6.95
CA ALA A 596 8.84 -55.29 8.13
C ALA A 596 9.52 -53.92 7.94
N PHE A 597 8.91 -52.90 8.54
CA PHE A 597 9.56 -51.62 8.80
C PHE A 597 10.23 -51.69 10.18
N VAL A 598 11.51 -51.33 10.26
CA VAL A 598 12.27 -51.36 11.52
C VAL A 598 12.49 -49.93 12.02
N SER A 599 12.04 -49.70 13.26
CA SER A 599 12.26 -48.46 13.95
C SER A 599 13.21 -48.62 15.13
N TYR A 600 14.24 -47.78 15.16
CA TYR A 600 15.33 -47.83 16.09
C TYR A 600 15.93 -46.44 16.32
N SER A 601 16.74 -46.29 17.37
CA SER A 601 17.47 -45.04 17.62
C SER A 601 18.72 -45.00 16.77
N GLU A 602 19.14 -43.82 16.34
CA GLU A 602 20.40 -43.63 15.63
C GLU A 602 21.59 -44.22 16.41
N ASN A 603 21.56 -44.13 17.74
CA ASN A 603 22.59 -44.67 18.63
C ASN A 603 22.62 -46.21 18.69
N ASP A 604 21.55 -46.88 18.25
CA ASP A 604 21.45 -48.35 18.20
C ASP A 604 21.67 -48.89 16.77
N SER A 605 22.02 -48.01 15.82
CA SER A 605 22.16 -48.34 14.39
C SER A 605 23.19 -49.42 14.11
N GLU A 606 24.28 -49.45 14.88
CA GLU A 606 25.34 -50.45 14.72
C GLU A 606 24.82 -51.88 14.93
N TRP A 607 23.99 -52.10 15.95
CA TRP A 607 23.41 -53.43 16.21
C TRP A 607 22.37 -53.79 15.14
N VAL A 608 21.52 -52.84 14.75
CA VAL A 608 20.46 -53.09 13.75
C VAL A 608 21.06 -53.41 12.38
N GLU A 609 21.99 -52.59 11.90
CA GLU A 609 22.54 -52.73 10.54
C GLU A 609 23.54 -53.88 10.42
N ASN A 610 24.39 -54.12 11.43
CA ASN A 610 25.42 -55.15 11.34
C ASN A 610 24.96 -56.52 11.82
N THR A 611 23.97 -56.57 12.73
CA THR A 611 23.50 -57.83 13.34
C THR A 611 22.11 -58.19 12.85
N MET A 612 21.09 -57.37 13.10
CA MET A 612 19.69 -57.72 12.76
C MET A 612 19.44 -57.84 11.24
N VAL A 613 19.91 -56.87 10.46
CA VAL A 613 19.76 -56.89 9.00
C VAL A 613 20.48 -58.11 8.40
N ARG A 614 21.68 -58.42 8.91
CA ARG A 614 22.45 -59.59 8.46
C ARG A 614 21.69 -60.89 8.72
N GLU A 615 21.15 -61.09 9.92
CA GLU A 615 20.48 -62.34 10.30
C GLU A 615 19.08 -62.51 9.67
N LEU A 616 18.38 -61.42 9.34
CA LEU A 616 17.03 -61.45 8.76
C LEU A 616 17.02 -61.40 7.22
N GLU A 617 17.87 -60.58 6.59
CA GLU A 617 17.94 -60.50 5.13
C GLU A 617 18.73 -61.68 4.52
N GLN A 618 19.57 -62.38 5.30
CA GLN A 618 20.27 -63.61 4.88
C GLN A 618 19.56 -64.91 5.32
N ALA A 619 18.38 -64.80 5.95
CA ALA A 619 17.57 -65.96 6.30
C ALA A 619 17.02 -66.68 5.05
N CYS A 620 16.55 -67.93 5.21
CA CYS A 620 15.88 -68.68 4.14
C CYS A 620 14.43 -69.02 4.55
N PRO A 621 13.40 -68.40 3.95
CA PRO A 621 13.46 -67.32 2.95
C PRO A 621 13.94 -65.96 3.55
N PRO A 622 14.52 -65.07 2.74
CA PRO A 622 15.04 -63.78 3.21
C PRO A 622 13.90 -62.80 3.46
N PHE A 623 13.98 -62.02 4.54
CA PHE A 623 13.03 -60.95 4.83
C PHE A 623 13.49 -59.63 4.22
N ARG A 624 12.58 -58.83 3.66
CA ARG A 624 12.85 -57.49 3.13
C ARG A 624 12.53 -56.44 4.19
N LEU A 625 13.55 -55.79 4.73
CA LEU A 625 13.40 -54.77 5.76
C LEU A 625 13.40 -53.35 5.17
N CYS A 626 12.57 -52.46 5.71
CA CYS A 626 12.59 -51.03 5.43
C CYS A 626 13.28 -50.27 6.57
N LEU A 627 14.33 -49.50 6.26
CA LEU A 627 15.14 -48.75 7.23
C LEU A 627 15.15 -47.26 6.90
N HIS A 628 15.08 -46.40 7.92
CA HIS A 628 14.99 -44.96 7.71
C HIS A 628 16.23 -44.33 7.05
N LYS A 629 17.44 -44.88 7.26
CA LYS A 629 18.65 -44.38 6.57
C LYS A 629 18.78 -44.82 5.12
N ARG A 630 18.19 -45.97 4.77
CA ARG A 630 18.36 -46.62 3.47
C ARG A 630 17.22 -46.29 2.51
N ASP A 631 15.98 -46.28 3.01
CA ASP A 631 14.77 -46.32 2.18
C ASP A 631 13.95 -45.01 2.20
N PHE A 632 14.32 -44.01 3.03
CA PHE A 632 13.58 -42.74 3.07
C PHE A 632 13.90 -41.85 1.87
N VAL A 633 12.88 -41.15 1.38
CA VAL A 633 13.00 -40.25 0.23
C VAL A 633 13.49 -38.86 0.70
N PRO A 634 14.65 -38.38 0.23
CA PRO A 634 15.15 -37.05 0.57
C PRO A 634 14.19 -35.95 0.11
N GLY A 635 13.94 -34.96 0.97
CA GLY A 635 13.04 -33.83 0.68
C GLY A 635 11.57 -34.04 1.06
N LYS A 636 11.17 -35.26 1.46
CA LYS A 636 9.84 -35.54 2.05
C LYS A 636 9.89 -35.39 3.59
N TRP A 637 8.78 -34.97 4.21
CA TRP A 637 8.70 -34.83 5.67
C TRP A 637 8.94 -36.19 6.35
N ILE A 638 9.69 -36.17 7.47
CA ILE A 638 10.08 -37.39 8.19
C ILE A 638 8.85 -38.21 8.63
N VAL A 639 7.80 -37.54 9.11
CA VAL A 639 6.55 -38.19 9.54
C VAL A 639 5.85 -38.89 8.37
N ASP A 640 5.80 -38.26 7.20
CA ASP A 640 5.18 -38.86 6.01
C ASP A 640 6.02 -40.03 5.45
N ASN A 641 7.35 -39.98 5.58
CA ASN A 641 8.21 -41.12 5.23
C ASN A 641 7.93 -42.32 6.14
N ILE A 642 7.74 -42.09 7.45
CA ILE A 642 7.41 -43.17 8.41
C ILE A 642 6.04 -43.78 8.10
N ILE A 643 5.03 -42.95 7.84
CA ILE A 643 3.67 -43.42 7.50
C ILE A 643 3.70 -44.30 6.26
N ASP A 644 4.36 -43.84 5.19
CA ASP A 644 4.52 -44.62 3.96
C ASP A 644 5.22 -45.96 4.21
N SER A 645 6.29 -45.96 5.02
CA SER A 645 7.04 -47.18 5.35
C SER A 645 6.21 -48.19 6.15
N ILE A 646 5.38 -47.73 7.08
CA ILE A 646 4.43 -48.58 7.82
C ILE A 646 3.35 -49.14 6.87
N GLU A 647 2.80 -48.31 5.98
CA GLU A 647 1.74 -48.75 5.06
C GLU A 647 2.22 -49.75 4.01
N LYS A 648 3.50 -49.66 3.61
CA LYS A 648 4.17 -50.55 2.65
C LYS A 648 4.81 -51.78 3.30
N SER A 649 4.66 -51.96 4.61
CA SER A 649 5.24 -53.10 5.35
C SER A 649 4.16 -53.99 5.98
N HIS A 650 4.40 -55.31 6.03
CA HIS A 650 3.48 -56.25 6.69
C HIS A 650 3.48 -56.10 8.22
N LYS A 651 4.66 -55.91 8.80
CA LYS A 651 4.87 -55.70 10.24
C LYS A 651 5.65 -54.42 10.51
N THR A 652 5.57 -53.93 11.74
CA THR A 652 6.41 -52.86 12.26
C THR A 652 7.18 -53.36 13.48
N LEU A 653 8.50 -53.35 13.41
CA LEU A 653 9.41 -53.82 14.44
C LEU A 653 10.00 -52.61 15.17
N PHE A 654 9.82 -52.55 16.48
CA PHE A 654 10.40 -51.52 17.33
C PHE A 654 11.57 -52.09 18.13
N VAL A 655 12.74 -51.50 17.94
CA VAL A 655 13.96 -51.81 18.70
C VAL A 655 14.04 -50.82 19.87
N LEU A 656 13.72 -51.32 21.06
CA LEU A 656 13.63 -50.55 22.30
C LEU A 656 14.96 -50.63 23.06
N SER A 657 15.52 -49.45 23.33
CA SER A 657 16.66 -49.20 24.22
C SER A 657 16.37 -47.96 25.09
N GLU A 658 17.24 -47.64 26.04
CA GLU A 658 17.13 -46.38 26.78
C GLU A 658 17.31 -45.17 25.84
N HIS A 659 18.21 -45.27 24.85
CA HIS A 659 18.41 -44.25 23.83
C HIS A 659 17.18 -44.05 22.95
N PHE A 660 16.51 -45.13 22.57
CA PHE A 660 15.28 -45.06 21.78
C PHE A 660 14.23 -44.24 22.53
N VAL A 661 13.95 -44.60 23.78
CA VAL A 661 12.90 -43.98 24.61
C VAL A 661 13.17 -42.50 24.93
N GLN A 662 14.43 -42.10 25.00
CA GLN A 662 14.84 -40.71 25.24
C GLN A 662 14.93 -39.87 23.96
N SER A 663 15.06 -40.49 22.79
CA SER A 663 15.22 -39.79 21.51
C SER A 663 13.96 -39.00 21.09
N GLU A 664 14.18 -37.97 20.26
CA GLU A 664 13.09 -37.31 19.55
C GLU A 664 12.34 -38.26 18.60
N TRP A 665 12.97 -39.37 18.17
CA TRP A 665 12.35 -40.36 17.29
C TRP A 665 11.20 -41.10 17.98
N CYS A 666 11.40 -41.55 19.23
CA CYS A 666 10.34 -42.14 20.06
C CYS A 666 9.16 -41.17 20.29
N LYS A 667 9.44 -39.85 20.31
CA LYS A 667 8.42 -38.80 20.43
C LYS A 667 7.59 -38.65 19.14
N TYR A 668 8.19 -38.78 17.96
CA TYR A 668 7.46 -38.72 16.69
C TYR A 668 6.67 -40.00 16.39
N GLU A 669 7.16 -41.15 16.83
CA GLU A 669 6.61 -42.44 16.45
C GLU A 669 5.54 -42.97 17.43
N LEU A 670 5.56 -42.61 18.71
CA LEU A 670 4.50 -43.03 19.65
C LEU A 670 3.31 -42.07 19.73
N ASP A 671 3.39 -40.91 19.07
CA ASP A 671 2.25 -39.99 18.89
C ASP A 671 1.25 -40.50 17.79
N PHE A 672 1.52 -41.66 17.17
CA PHE A 672 0.64 -42.42 16.24
C PHE A 672 -0.62 -43.02 16.89
N SER A 673 -1.27 -42.28 17.79
CA SER A 673 -2.56 -42.65 18.41
C SER A 673 -3.70 -42.94 17.40
N HIS A 674 -3.51 -42.59 16.13
CA HIS A 674 -4.45 -42.87 15.04
C HIS A 674 -4.23 -44.23 14.31
N PHE A 675 -3.08 -44.91 14.44
CA PHE A 675 -2.75 -46.09 13.59
C PHE A 675 -3.00 -47.48 14.20
N ARG A 676 -3.62 -47.61 15.38
CA ARG A 676 -3.98 -48.91 16.01
C ARG A 676 -2.84 -49.96 16.11
N LEU A 677 -1.57 -49.54 15.99
CA LEU A 677 -0.41 -50.43 16.02
C LEU A 677 -0.25 -51.15 17.37
N PHE A 678 -0.77 -50.58 18.45
CA PHE A 678 -0.70 -51.10 19.83
C PHE A 678 -2.08 -51.36 20.45
N ASP A 679 -3.11 -51.56 19.62
CA ASP A 679 -4.41 -52.01 20.12
C ASP A 679 -4.34 -53.51 20.44
N GLU A 680 -4.98 -53.94 21.54
CA GLU A 680 -4.79 -55.26 22.18
C GLU A 680 -5.09 -56.49 21.31
N ASN A 681 -5.57 -56.32 20.07
CA ASN A 681 -5.96 -57.40 19.13
C ASN A 681 -5.29 -57.29 17.74
N ASN A 682 -4.14 -56.62 17.61
CA ASN A 682 -3.50 -56.40 16.31
C ASN A 682 -2.02 -56.84 16.30
N ASP A 683 -1.74 -58.00 15.71
CA ASP A 683 -0.41 -58.63 15.66
C ASP A 683 0.61 -57.91 14.75
N THR A 684 0.36 -56.66 14.36
CA THR A 684 1.18 -55.93 13.39
C THR A 684 2.45 -55.31 13.97
N ALA A 685 2.55 -55.16 15.29
CA ALA A 685 3.69 -54.55 15.97
C ALA A 685 4.49 -55.59 16.76
N ILE A 686 5.80 -55.65 16.52
CA ILE A 686 6.74 -56.54 17.23
C ILE A 686 7.68 -55.66 18.04
N LEU A 687 7.86 -55.98 19.32
CA LEU A 687 8.74 -55.24 20.22
C LEU A 687 10.00 -56.07 20.52
N VAL A 688 11.17 -55.52 20.24
CA VAL A 688 12.48 -56.08 20.56
C VAL A 688 13.13 -55.21 21.61
N LEU A 689 13.52 -55.78 22.75
CA LEU A 689 14.19 -55.08 23.85
C LEU A 689 15.69 -55.41 23.81
N LEU A 690 16.54 -54.42 23.51
CA LEU A 690 18.00 -54.61 23.43
C LEU A 690 18.67 -54.69 24.81
N GLU A 691 18.14 -53.92 25.75
CA GLU A 691 18.67 -53.80 27.10
C GLU A 691 17.52 -53.58 28.09
N PRO A 692 17.67 -54.00 29.36
CA PRO A 692 16.63 -53.82 30.36
C PRO A 692 16.42 -52.33 30.67
N ILE A 693 15.28 -51.79 30.24
CA ILE A 693 14.92 -50.38 30.46
C ILE A 693 14.28 -50.21 31.84
N GLN A 694 14.81 -49.30 32.66
CA GLN A 694 14.19 -48.98 33.95
C GLN A 694 12.81 -48.32 33.75
N SER A 695 11.82 -48.75 34.54
CA SER A 695 10.44 -48.24 34.44
C SER A 695 10.30 -46.71 34.64
N LYS A 696 11.30 -46.07 35.27
CA LYS A 696 11.41 -44.62 35.44
C LYS A 696 11.96 -43.89 34.21
N ALA A 697 12.75 -44.57 33.39
CA ALA A 697 13.36 -44.01 32.18
C ALA A 697 12.32 -43.78 31.08
N ILE A 698 11.20 -44.53 31.08
CA ILE A 698 10.08 -44.32 30.16
C ILE A 698 9.27 -43.09 30.60
N PRO A 699 9.23 -41.98 29.82
CA PRO A 699 8.46 -40.79 30.18
C PRO A 699 7.00 -41.08 30.50
N LYS A 700 6.44 -40.38 31.51
CA LYS A 700 5.05 -40.58 31.98
C LYS A 700 3.98 -40.39 30.89
N ARG A 701 4.31 -39.71 29.79
CA ARG A 701 3.43 -39.51 28.63
C ARG A 701 3.18 -40.79 27.81
N PHE A 702 4.06 -41.79 27.89
CA PHE A 702 3.98 -43.02 27.09
C PHE A 702 3.25 -44.15 27.84
N CYS A 703 1.98 -43.92 28.24
CA CYS A 703 1.18 -44.85 29.05
C CYS A 703 0.93 -46.21 28.38
N LYS A 704 0.74 -46.25 27.04
CA LYS A 704 0.49 -47.50 26.29
C LYS A 704 1.73 -48.40 26.24
N LEU A 705 2.88 -47.85 25.87
CA LEU A 705 4.17 -48.57 25.88
C LEU A 705 4.47 -49.12 27.29
N ARG A 706 4.24 -48.31 28.34
CA ARG A 706 4.41 -48.76 29.73
C ARG A 706 3.47 -49.92 30.11
N LYS A 707 2.24 -49.95 29.57
CA LYS A 707 1.31 -51.07 29.78
C LYS A 707 1.81 -52.34 29.09
N ILE A 708 2.35 -52.24 27.87
CA ILE A 708 2.87 -53.39 27.10
C ILE A 708 4.19 -53.93 27.68
N MET A 709 5.06 -53.04 28.17
CA MET A 709 6.27 -53.45 28.90
C MET A 709 5.92 -54.23 30.18
N ASN A 710 4.71 -54.05 30.73
CA ASN A 710 4.23 -54.82 31.89
C ASN A 710 3.56 -56.16 31.50
N THR A 711 3.21 -56.40 30.23
CA THR A 711 2.55 -57.64 29.78
C THR A 711 3.52 -58.72 29.28
N LYS A 712 4.85 -58.46 29.27
CA LYS A 712 5.91 -59.39 28.80
C LYS A 712 5.72 -59.92 27.37
N THR A 713 5.06 -59.16 26.50
CA THR A 713 4.79 -59.53 25.10
C THR A 713 5.85 -58.99 24.14
N TYR A 714 7.12 -58.94 24.57
CA TYR A 714 8.27 -58.45 23.80
C TYR A 714 9.36 -59.52 23.74
N LEU A 715 10.24 -59.45 22.73
CA LEU A 715 11.40 -60.31 22.58
C LEU A 715 12.62 -59.61 23.17
N GLU A 716 13.28 -60.22 24.15
CA GLU A 716 14.45 -59.65 24.83
C GLU A 716 15.74 -60.21 24.23
N TRP A 717 16.70 -59.34 23.94
CA TRP A 717 18.00 -59.73 23.41
C TRP A 717 18.87 -60.39 24.50
N PRO A 718 19.26 -61.67 24.34
CA PRO A 718 19.97 -62.39 25.39
C PRO A 718 21.50 -62.21 25.32
N ALA A 719 22.15 -62.25 26.48
CA ALA A 719 23.60 -62.07 26.60
C ALA A 719 24.44 -63.33 26.22
N GLY A 720 23.83 -64.52 26.18
CA GLY A 720 24.54 -65.78 25.87
C GLY A 720 24.28 -66.27 24.44
N GLU A 721 25.32 -66.76 23.75
CA GLU A 721 25.26 -67.16 22.33
C GLU A 721 24.22 -68.25 22.01
N GLU A 722 24.04 -69.26 22.87
CA GLU A 722 23.03 -70.32 22.67
C GLU A 722 21.58 -69.76 22.74
N GLN A 723 21.35 -68.73 23.56
CA GLN A 723 20.03 -68.12 23.71
C GLN A 723 19.70 -67.16 22.57
N GLN A 724 20.72 -66.60 21.90
CA GLN A 724 20.54 -65.71 20.74
C GLN A 724 19.95 -66.46 19.55
N GLN A 725 20.28 -67.75 19.36
CA GLN A 725 19.64 -68.57 18.32
C GLN A 725 18.12 -68.71 18.53
N VAL A 726 17.70 -68.92 19.79
CA VAL A 726 16.28 -69.01 20.14
C VAL A 726 15.56 -67.67 19.94
N PHE A 727 16.23 -66.55 20.25
CA PHE A 727 15.70 -65.22 19.97
C PHE A 727 15.42 -65.02 18.47
N TRP A 728 16.37 -65.38 17.60
CA TRP A 728 16.21 -65.20 16.15
C TRP A 728 15.11 -66.08 15.56
N GLU A 729 14.94 -67.31 16.03
CA GLU A 729 13.83 -68.17 15.60
C GLU A 729 12.47 -67.57 15.99
N ASN A 730 12.32 -67.13 17.25
CA ASN A 730 11.08 -66.50 17.72
C ASN A 730 10.77 -65.20 16.96
N LEU A 731 11.79 -64.41 16.62
CA LEU A 731 11.61 -63.18 15.85
C LEU A 731 11.17 -63.47 14.41
N LYS A 732 11.77 -64.48 13.77
CA LYS A 732 11.40 -64.91 12.41
C LYS A 732 9.99 -65.50 12.36
N GLU A 733 9.55 -66.18 13.41
CA GLU A 733 8.18 -66.69 13.53
C GLU A 733 7.17 -65.53 13.68
N ALA A 734 7.46 -64.55 14.53
CA ALA A 734 6.61 -63.36 14.71
C ALA A 734 6.49 -62.51 13.44
N LEU A 735 7.52 -62.49 12.59
CA LEU A 735 7.48 -61.81 11.29
C LEU A 735 6.63 -62.55 10.24
N LYS A 736 6.41 -63.87 10.39
CA LYS A 736 5.64 -64.70 9.45
C LYS A 736 4.15 -64.80 9.80
N SER A 737 3.80 -64.73 11.10
CA SER A 737 2.41 -64.69 11.59
C SER A 737 1.73 -63.41 11.13
#